data_AF-A0A1G2K8J2-F1
#
_entry.id   AF-A0A1G2K8J2-F1
#
_cell.length_a   1.000
_cell.length_b   1.000
_cell.length_c   1.000
_cell.angle_alpha   90.00
_cell.angle_beta   90.00
_cell.angle_gamma   90.00
#
_symmetry.space_group_name_H-M   'P 1'
#
loop_
_entity.id
_entity.type
_entity.pdbx_description
1 polymer ?
#
loop_
_entity_poly.entity_id
_entity_poly.type
_entity_poly.pdbx_seq_one_letter_code
_entity_poly.pdbx_strand_id
1 'polypeptide(L)'
;MTNEDGEITYFAESNFRNQRRRFGIQRVDRRKHMYVIGKTGMGKTTLLENMAIQDIQSGRGLGIVDPHGEFAEKMVSFVPKERIKDVIYFNPSDTEFPIAFNPMEKVGLEQRHLVASGLLGVFKKIWPDVWSARMEYLLSNAILSLLEIEGSTLLGINRMFAEKDFRKTIVNQLTDPVVKAFWTKEYASYQERFATEASAAIQNKVGQFVSNPLIRNIIGQADSSFDIRKVMDGQKILIMNLAKGKIGEENSRLLGAMLVTKIYLTAMTRVDIPVEENRKDFYLYVDEFQNFATESFASILSEARKYRLNLILAHQYIAQMDETVQDAVFGNVGTMVCFRVGAQDAELLEKEFGPEFMALDLVNLGFAQIYLKLMISGVASRPFSATTLAPYPMQKDISKEEIISASREKYGLEHSKVVERIVEYFAQGKKEEVLNTEGGEVLAEEERPRRERRDRDGEPRKKLFEAHCIVDGKVTMVPFEPDGRRPVYCQEHLEMLKQGTLPPPERVNVQRQERQEQPPHHSHEEIPQREKIDAELRVPEQSGGWTSSRSERNEDSVPQRRTEPPRHDSPRREIPQQNRERFRPIPPPIRMNRPVLRHDITQRPLSLADLPRNERQRPNHHNGEQAEETDVAVKKVSDTTDLKTLLNKFLKEKAENKNPEPQVYKTSAEKNGDTESGVIRPGESIKF
;
A
#
# COMPACT_ATOMS: atom_id res chain seq x y z
N MET A 1 -28.11 -24.06 -29.93
CA MET A 1 -28.88 -24.51 -28.76
C MET A 1 -29.21 -23.28 -27.96
N THR A 2 -30.49 -22.99 -27.81
CA THR A 2 -31.00 -21.91 -26.97
C THR A 2 -30.72 -22.21 -25.50
N ASN A 3 -30.33 -21.20 -24.73
CA ASN A 3 -30.25 -21.31 -23.27
C ASN A 3 -31.68 -21.47 -22.73
N GLU A 4 -32.14 -22.69 -22.49
CA GLU A 4 -33.37 -22.90 -21.70
C GLU A 4 -33.12 -22.62 -20.22
N ASP A 5 -31.89 -22.79 -19.74
CA ASP A 5 -31.50 -22.48 -18.36
C ASP A 5 -30.31 -21.52 -18.29
N GLY A 6 -30.59 -20.24 -18.02
CA GLY A 6 -29.61 -19.23 -17.59
C GLY A 6 -29.00 -19.49 -16.20
N GLU A 7 -28.91 -20.76 -15.79
CA GLU A 7 -28.44 -21.23 -14.48
C GLU A 7 -27.08 -21.96 -14.55
N ILE A 8 -26.65 -22.47 -15.72
CA ILE A 8 -25.36 -23.16 -15.88
C ILE A 8 -24.35 -22.23 -16.57
N THR A 9 -23.10 -22.22 -16.09
CA THR A 9 -21.96 -21.57 -16.77
C THR A 9 -21.00 -22.66 -17.24
N TYR A 10 -20.89 -22.89 -18.54
CA TYR A 10 -20.07 -23.95 -19.13
C TYR A 10 -18.60 -23.54 -19.18
N PHE A 11 -17.68 -24.44 -18.83
CA PHE A 11 -16.25 -24.11 -18.83
C PHE A 11 -15.32 -25.26 -19.24
N ALA A 12 -15.83 -26.50 -19.28
CA ALA A 12 -15.03 -27.67 -19.65
C ALA A 12 -15.86 -28.78 -20.34
N GLU A 13 -15.14 -29.76 -20.88
CA GLU A 13 -15.66 -30.95 -21.55
C GLU A 13 -15.03 -32.20 -20.91
N SER A 14 -15.87 -33.14 -20.48
CA SER A 14 -15.47 -34.46 -19.99
C SER A 14 -15.38 -35.44 -21.17
N ASN A 15 -14.46 -36.41 -21.10
CA ASN A 15 -14.24 -37.45 -22.12
C ASN A 15 -14.63 -38.88 -21.64
N PHE A 16 -15.51 -38.99 -20.65
CA PHE A 16 -15.86 -40.26 -20.02
C PHE A 16 -16.40 -41.31 -21.02
N ARG A 17 -15.77 -42.49 -21.08
CA ARG A 17 -16.12 -43.61 -21.98
C ARG A 17 -16.26 -43.18 -23.47
N ASN A 18 -15.32 -42.36 -23.95
CA ASN A 18 -15.32 -41.76 -25.29
C ASN A 18 -16.53 -40.86 -25.62
N GLN A 19 -17.41 -40.58 -24.66
CA GLN A 19 -18.45 -39.55 -24.83
C GLN A 19 -17.89 -38.21 -24.41
N ARG A 20 -17.76 -37.30 -25.38
CA ARG A 20 -17.46 -35.90 -25.09
C ARG A 20 -18.74 -35.21 -24.61
N ARG A 21 -18.75 -34.73 -23.37
CA ARG A 21 -19.87 -33.99 -22.79
C ARG A 21 -19.37 -32.68 -22.19
N ARG A 22 -19.85 -31.57 -22.74
CA ARG A 22 -19.68 -30.24 -22.15
C ARG A 22 -20.43 -30.18 -20.83
N PHE A 23 -19.83 -29.57 -19.83
CA PHE A 23 -20.44 -29.33 -18.54
C PHE A 23 -20.03 -27.96 -18.00
N GLY A 24 -20.70 -27.57 -16.91
CA GLY A 24 -20.51 -26.30 -16.26
C GLY A 24 -20.83 -26.38 -14.78
N ILE A 25 -20.82 -25.23 -14.12
CA ILE A 25 -21.22 -25.08 -12.73
C ILE A 25 -22.55 -24.34 -12.64
N GLN A 26 -23.45 -24.80 -11.77
CA GLN A 26 -24.73 -24.15 -11.52
C GLN A 26 -24.54 -22.85 -10.73
N ARG A 27 -25.40 -21.87 -10.97
CA ARG A 27 -25.42 -20.57 -10.31
C ARG A 27 -25.44 -20.67 -8.79
N VAL A 28 -26.22 -21.61 -8.24
CA VAL A 28 -26.32 -21.89 -6.80
C VAL A 28 -25.01 -22.42 -6.21
N ASP A 29 -24.27 -23.22 -6.98
CA ASP A 29 -23.00 -23.80 -6.58
C ASP A 29 -21.85 -22.79 -6.64
N ARG A 30 -21.88 -21.86 -7.60
CA ARG A 30 -20.92 -20.73 -7.70
C ARG A 30 -20.91 -19.83 -6.46
N ARG A 31 -21.97 -19.86 -5.64
CA ARG A 31 -22.01 -19.13 -4.35
C ARG A 31 -21.06 -19.70 -3.30
N LYS A 32 -20.54 -20.91 -3.48
CA LYS A 32 -19.47 -21.48 -2.66
C LYS A 32 -18.07 -21.16 -3.20
N HIS A 33 -17.96 -20.17 -4.09
CA HIS A 33 -16.70 -19.71 -4.70
C HIS A 33 -16.03 -20.77 -5.58
N MET A 34 -15.02 -20.35 -6.34
CA MET A 34 -14.23 -21.23 -7.20
C MET A 34 -12.75 -20.85 -7.16
N TYR A 35 -11.88 -21.85 -7.02
CA TYR A 35 -10.42 -21.70 -6.98
C TYR A 35 -9.80 -22.42 -8.17
N VAL A 36 -8.96 -21.71 -8.91
CA VAL A 36 -8.37 -22.15 -10.18
C VAL A 36 -6.84 -22.03 -10.08
N ILE A 37 -6.14 -23.14 -9.87
CA ILE A 37 -4.68 -23.16 -9.70
C ILE A 37 -3.96 -23.78 -10.89
N GLY A 38 -2.75 -23.28 -11.17
CA GLY A 38 -1.82 -23.89 -12.11
C GLY A 38 -0.79 -22.90 -12.67
N LYS A 39 0.25 -23.42 -13.31
CA LYS A 39 1.33 -22.62 -13.90
C LYS A 39 0.83 -21.65 -14.99
N THR A 40 1.64 -20.65 -15.27
CA THR A 40 1.42 -19.68 -16.36
C THR A 40 1.34 -20.41 -17.71
N GLY A 41 0.49 -19.90 -18.63
CA GLY A 41 0.29 -20.48 -19.95
C GLY A 41 -0.56 -21.76 -20.02
N MET A 42 -1.10 -22.28 -18.90
CA MET A 42 -1.87 -23.55 -18.91
C MET A 42 -3.35 -23.44 -19.32
N GLY A 43 -3.88 -22.21 -19.47
CA GLY A 43 -5.27 -21.96 -19.86
C GLY A 43 -6.20 -21.39 -18.76
N LYS A 44 -5.66 -21.02 -17.58
CA LYS A 44 -6.45 -20.43 -16.47
C LYS A 44 -7.28 -19.22 -16.90
N THR A 45 -6.62 -18.21 -17.46
CA THR A 45 -7.27 -16.97 -17.90
C THR A 45 -8.32 -17.25 -18.97
N THR A 46 -8.08 -18.18 -19.91
CA THR A 46 -9.10 -18.64 -20.89
C THR A 46 -10.33 -19.28 -20.25
N LEU A 47 -10.17 -20.03 -19.15
CA LEU A 47 -11.30 -20.56 -18.39
C LEU A 47 -12.09 -19.42 -17.72
N LEU A 48 -11.41 -18.45 -17.11
CA LEU A 48 -12.04 -17.28 -16.49
C LEU A 48 -12.78 -16.42 -17.54
N GLU A 49 -12.14 -16.11 -18.66
CA GLU A 49 -12.70 -15.42 -19.83
C GLU A 49 -13.99 -16.09 -20.31
N ASN A 50 -13.95 -17.39 -20.60
CA ASN A 50 -15.10 -18.12 -21.11
C ASN A 50 -16.30 -18.06 -20.16
N MET A 51 -16.06 -18.08 -18.85
CA MET A 51 -17.11 -17.93 -17.84
C MET A 51 -17.61 -16.48 -17.74
N ALA A 52 -16.71 -15.49 -17.74
CA ALA A 52 -17.07 -14.07 -17.63
C ALA A 52 -17.87 -13.59 -18.87
N ILE A 53 -17.52 -14.06 -20.08
CA ILE A 53 -18.28 -13.78 -21.31
C ILE A 53 -19.72 -14.30 -21.20
N GLN A 54 -19.91 -15.52 -20.69
CA GLN A 54 -21.25 -16.07 -20.46
C GLN A 54 -22.04 -15.28 -19.41
N ASP A 55 -21.37 -14.76 -18.37
CA ASP A 55 -22.02 -13.91 -17.36
C ASP A 55 -22.47 -12.57 -17.94
N ILE A 56 -21.60 -11.90 -18.72
CA ILE A 56 -21.90 -10.65 -19.43
C ILE A 56 -23.08 -10.85 -20.39
N GLN A 57 -23.03 -11.89 -21.23
CA GLN A 57 -24.08 -12.21 -22.21
C GLN A 57 -25.39 -12.66 -21.55
N SER A 58 -25.33 -13.24 -20.35
CA SER A 58 -26.52 -13.59 -19.55
C SER A 58 -27.04 -12.41 -18.70
N GLY A 59 -26.51 -11.20 -18.89
CA GLY A 59 -26.92 -10.01 -18.16
C GLY A 59 -26.57 -10.00 -16.67
N ARG A 60 -25.66 -10.88 -16.21
CA ARG A 60 -25.27 -11.00 -14.80
C ARG A 60 -24.33 -9.86 -14.41
N GLY A 61 -24.35 -9.49 -13.13
CA GLY A 61 -23.43 -8.50 -12.58
C GLY A 61 -22.09 -9.13 -12.25
N LEU A 62 -21.00 -8.48 -12.64
CA LEU A 62 -19.66 -8.98 -12.36
C LEU A 62 -18.62 -7.89 -12.15
N GLY A 63 -17.54 -8.26 -11.45
CA GLY A 63 -16.30 -7.53 -11.35
C GLY A 63 -15.16 -8.37 -11.92
N ILE A 64 -14.21 -7.74 -12.61
CA ILE A 64 -12.94 -8.34 -13.08
C ILE A 64 -11.80 -7.51 -12.51
N VAL A 65 -10.90 -8.16 -11.77
CA VAL A 65 -9.61 -7.62 -11.35
C VAL A 65 -8.52 -8.30 -12.18
N ASP A 66 -7.77 -7.51 -12.95
CA ASP A 66 -6.73 -8.01 -13.85
C ASP A 66 -5.42 -7.20 -13.71
N PRO A 67 -4.34 -7.80 -13.17
CA PRO A 67 -3.03 -7.15 -13.05
C PRO A 67 -2.22 -7.08 -14.36
N HIS A 68 -2.65 -7.74 -15.44
CA HIS A 68 -1.95 -7.75 -16.73
C HIS A 68 -2.62 -6.84 -17.76
N GLY A 69 -3.95 -6.78 -17.73
CA GLY A 69 -4.80 -5.93 -18.57
C GLY A 69 -5.37 -6.64 -19.80
N GLU A 70 -4.79 -7.76 -20.24
CA GLU A 70 -5.26 -8.52 -21.40
C GLU A 70 -6.68 -9.10 -21.20
N PHE A 71 -6.98 -9.64 -20.01
CA PHE A 71 -8.29 -10.18 -19.67
C PHE A 71 -9.32 -9.05 -19.61
N ALA A 72 -9.00 -7.94 -18.94
CA ALA A 72 -9.84 -6.75 -18.88
C ALA A 72 -10.13 -6.15 -20.27
N GLU A 73 -9.09 -5.91 -21.09
CA GLU A 73 -9.23 -5.35 -22.44
C GLU A 73 -9.96 -6.27 -23.40
N LYS A 74 -9.92 -7.58 -23.18
CA LYS A 74 -10.67 -8.57 -23.96
C LYS A 74 -12.14 -8.63 -23.57
N MET A 75 -12.47 -8.56 -22.28
CA MET A 75 -13.87 -8.61 -21.81
C MET A 75 -14.70 -7.42 -22.30
N VAL A 76 -14.09 -6.25 -22.52
CA VAL A 76 -14.75 -5.10 -23.17
C VAL A 76 -15.35 -5.49 -24.53
N SER A 77 -14.66 -6.28 -25.36
CA SER A 77 -15.16 -6.72 -26.67
C SER A 77 -16.33 -7.70 -26.63
N PHE A 78 -16.71 -8.22 -25.47
CA PHE A 78 -17.81 -9.18 -25.30
C PHE A 78 -19.04 -8.57 -24.60
N VAL A 79 -19.02 -7.26 -24.31
CA VAL A 79 -20.18 -6.53 -23.78
C VAL A 79 -21.19 -6.30 -24.91
N PRO A 80 -22.44 -6.79 -24.81
CA PRO A 80 -23.45 -6.58 -25.85
C PRO A 80 -23.97 -5.13 -25.83
N LYS A 81 -24.54 -4.67 -26.96
CA LYS A 81 -24.83 -3.24 -27.21
C LYS A 81 -25.78 -2.63 -26.18
N GLU A 82 -26.75 -3.39 -25.71
CA GLU A 82 -27.71 -3.02 -24.68
C GLU A 82 -27.08 -2.83 -23.28
N ARG A 83 -25.89 -3.40 -23.02
CA ARG A 83 -25.18 -3.33 -21.75
C ARG A 83 -24.05 -2.29 -21.71
N ILE A 84 -23.76 -1.58 -22.81
CA ILE A 84 -22.66 -0.59 -22.90
C ILE A 84 -22.70 0.42 -21.73
N LYS A 85 -23.89 0.94 -21.38
CA LYS A 85 -24.08 1.95 -20.32
C LYS A 85 -23.89 1.41 -18.89
N ASP A 86 -23.73 0.09 -18.72
CA ASP A 86 -23.52 -0.57 -17.44
C ASP A 86 -22.05 -0.90 -17.17
N VAL A 87 -21.17 -0.68 -18.15
CA VAL A 87 -19.73 -0.86 -17.99
C VAL A 87 -19.14 0.29 -17.19
N ILE A 88 -18.33 -0.06 -16.20
CA ILE A 88 -17.35 0.83 -15.56
C ILE A 88 -15.98 0.25 -15.91
N TYR A 89 -15.25 0.92 -16.80
CA TYR A 89 -13.90 0.54 -17.18
C TYR A 89 -12.90 1.34 -16.33
N PHE A 90 -12.59 0.81 -15.14
CA PHE A 90 -11.62 1.39 -14.23
C PHE A 90 -10.21 1.07 -14.72
N ASN A 91 -9.54 2.07 -15.28
CA ASN A 91 -8.17 1.96 -15.78
C ASN A 91 -7.30 3.11 -15.24
N PRO A 92 -6.43 2.87 -14.24
CA PRO A 92 -5.54 3.88 -13.69
C PRO A 92 -4.46 4.40 -14.64
N SER A 93 -4.27 3.76 -15.82
CA SER A 93 -3.39 4.30 -16.86
C SER A 93 -4.07 5.37 -17.73
N ASP A 94 -5.37 5.65 -17.52
CA ASP A 94 -6.10 6.74 -18.18
C ASP A 94 -5.87 8.05 -17.42
N THR A 95 -4.93 8.86 -17.90
CA THR A 95 -4.53 10.11 -17.28
C THR A 95 -5.42 11.29 -17.63
N GLU A 96 -6.17 11.21 -18.73
CA GLU A 96 -7.02 12.28 -19.24
C GLU A 96 -8.36 12.31 -18.49
N PHE A 97 -8.93 11.12 -18.23
CA PHE A 97 -10.22 10.93 -17.57
C PHE A 97 -10.15 9.95 -16.39
N PRO A 98 -9.30 10.20 -15.37
CA PRO A 98 -9.18 9.33 -14.20
C PRO A 98 -10.53 9.17 -13.50
N ILE A 99 -10.89 7.91 -13.22
CA ILE A 99 -12.09 7.53 -12.47
C ILE A 99 -11.75 7.59 -10.97
N ALA A 100 -12.50 8.39 -10.21
CA ALA A 100 -12.26 8.56 -8.79
C ALA A 100 -12.62 7.29 -8.00
N PHE A 101 -11.78 6.95 -7.02
CA PHE A 101 -12.02 5.87 -6.07
C PHE A 101 -11.45 6.26 -4.71
N ASN A 102 -12.33 6.66 -3.78
CA ASN A 102 -11.97 6.95 -2.40
C ASN A 102 -12.43 5.79 -1.48
N PRO A 103 -11.51 4.94 -0.98
CA PRO A 103 -11.91 3.85 -0.11
C PRO A 103 -12.51 4.33 1.22
N MET A 104 -12.20 5.56 1.65
CA MET A 104 -12.68 6.15 2.90
C MET A 104 -14.04 6.86 2.79
N GLU A 105 -14.65 6.92 1.61
CA GLU A 105 -15.93 7.62 1.45
C GLU A 105 -17.08 6.95 2.22
N LYS A 106 -17.95 7.80 2.80
CA LYS A 106 -19.32 7.47 3.28
C LYS A 106 -19.40 6.20 4.13
N VAL A 107 -18.44 6.05 5.04
CA VAL A 107 -18.35 4.89 5.95
C VAL A 107 -19.20 5.12 7.20
N GLY A 108 -20.26 4.33 7.36
CA GLY A 108 -21.08 4.34 8.56
C GLY A 108 -20.30 3.94 9.81
N LEU A 109 -20.68 4.47 10.98
CA LEU A 109 -19.95 4.37 12.25
C LEU A 109 -19.51 2.93 12.56
N GLU A 110 -20.44 1.97 12.53
CA GLU A 110 -20.21 0.53 12.76
C GLU A 110 -19.16 -0.11 11.83
N GLN A 111 -18.92 0.47 10.65
CA GLN A 111 -18.04 -0.08 9.62
C GLN A 111 -16.66 0.59 9.61
N ARG A 112 -16.44 1.68 10.37
CA ARG A 112 -15.17 2.41 10.39
C ARG A 112 -13.99 1.52 10.78
N HIS A 113 -14.14 0.68 11.80
CA HIS A 113 -13.08 -0.26 12.20
C HIS A 113 -12.79 -1.32 11.14
N LEU A 114 -13.80 -1.81 10.40
CA LEU A 114 -13.60 -2.78 9.33
C LEU A 114 -12.89 -2.16 8.12
N VAL A 115 -13.25 -0.92 7.74
CA VAL A 115 -12.54 -0.17 6.68
C VAL A 115 -11.11 0.15 7.10
N ALA A 116 -10.89 0.59 8.34
CA ALA A 116 -9.56 0.89 8.86
C ALA A 116 -8.67 -0.38 8.90
N SER A 117 -9.18 -1.49 9.44
CA SER A 117 -8.49 -2.78 9.46
C SER A 117 -8.16 -3.29 8.06
N GLY A 118 -9.11 -3.19 7.12
CA GLY A 118 -8.90 -3.53 5.71
C GLY A 118 -7.78 -2.70 5.08
N LEU A 119 -7.81 -1.37 5.24
CA LEU A 119 -6.77 -0.46 4.73
C LEU A 119 -5.38 -0.74 5.34
N LEU A 120 -5.31 -0.98 6.66
CA LEU A 120 -4.07 -1.37 7.34
C LEU A 120 -3.54 -2.71 6.80
N GLY A 121 -4.42 -3.70 6.59
CA GLY A 121 -4.07 -4.98 5.98
C GLY A 121 -3.50 -4.85 4.57
N VAL A 122 -4.03 -3.92 3.76
CA VAL A 122 -3.45 -3.59 2.45
C VAL A 122 -2.04 -3.02 2.60
N PHE A 123 -1.85 -1.99 3.44
CA PHE A 123 -0.53 -1.37 3.62
C PHE A 123 0.52 -2.35 4.20
N LYS A 124 0.11 -3.21 5.15
CA LYS A 124 0.94 -4.29 5.71
C LYS A 124 1.39 -5.29 4.63
N LYS A 125 0.50 -5.71 3.72
CA LYS A 125 0.81 -6.68 2.66
C LYS A 125 1.78 -6.13 1.60
N ILE A 126 1.80 -4.81 1.39
CA ILE A 126 2.70 -4.15 0.41
C ILE A 126 4.10 -3.97 0.99
N TRP A 127 4.24 -3.68 2.28
CA TRP A 127 5.54 -3.42 2.93
C TRP A 127 5.82 -4.34 4.14
N PRO A 128 5.79 -5.67 3.98
CA PRO A 128 5.92 -6.61 5.10
C PRO A 128 7.23 -6.40 5.88
N ASP A 129 8.34 -6.17 5.19
CA ASP A 129 9.69 -6.07 5.79
C ASP A 129 9.93 -4.76 6.57
N VAL A 130 9.05 -3.76 6.42
CA VAL A 130 9.18 -2.42 7.02
C VAL A 130 8.01 -2.11 7.96
N TRP A 131 7.07 -3.05 8.11
CA TRP A 131 5.91 -2.88 8.97
C TRP A 131 6.30 -3.00 10.45
N SER A 132 5.74 -2.13 11.30
CA SER A 132 5.97 -2.19 12.75
C SER A 132 4.70 -1.88 13.52
N ALA A 133 4.56 -2.44 14.72
CA ALA A 133 3.41 -2.19 15.59
C ALA A 133 3.20 -0.70 15.89
N ARG A 134 4.28 0.11 15.94
CA ARG A 134 4.19 1.57 16.07
C ARG A 134 3.64 2.23 14.81
N MET A 135 4.13 1.82 13.63
CA MET A 135 3.63 2.31 12.34
C MET A 135 2.13 2.02 12.19
N GLU A 136 1.73 0.79 12.52
CA GLU A 136 0.34 0.35 12.51
C GLU A 136 -0.53 1.15 13.48
N TYR A 137 -0.08 1.36 14.73
CA TYR A 137 -0.83 2.13 15.73
C TYR A 137 -1.05 3.60 15.32
N LEU A 138 0.00 4.28 14.85
CA LEU A 138 -0.10 5.67 14.39
C LEU A 138 -0.98 5.79 13.14
N LEU A 139 -0.79 4.91 12.15
CA LEU A 139 -1.54 4.91 10.90
C LEU A 139 -3.02 4.55 11.14
N SER A 140 -3.30 3.62 12.06
CA SER A 140 -4.66 3.25 12.48
C SER A 140 -5.43 4.46 13.03
N ASN A 141 -4.83 5.19 13.98
CA ASN A 141 -5.43 6.41 14.53
C ASN A 141 -5.64 7.49 13.45
N ALA A 142 -4.71 7.65 12.51
CA ALA A 142 -4.87 8.58 11.38
C ALA A 142 -6.02 8.18 10.44
N ILE A 143 -6.12 6.91 10.05
CA ILE A 143 -7.21 6.41 9.19
C ILE A 143 -8.55 6.52 9.90
N LEU A 144 -8.66 6.10 11.17
CA LEU A 144 -9.89 6.23 11.97
C LEU A 144 -10.35 7.69 12.08
N SER A 145 -9.42 8.63 12.28
CA SER A 145 -9.73 10.06 12.34
C SER A 145 -10.29 10.60 11.03
N LEU A 146 -9.71 10.18 9.90
CA LEU A 146 -10.14 10.60 8.56
C LEU A 146 -11.47 9.96 8.16
N LEU A 147 -11.75 8.74 8.62
CA LEU A 147 -13.05 8.07 8.43
C LEU A 147 -14.21 8.71 9.21
N GLU A 148 -13.93 9.58 10.19
CA GLU A 148 -14.96 10.39 10.85
C GLU A 148 -15.42 11.58 10.02
N ILE A 149 -14.56 12.13 9.16
CA ILE A 149 -14.75 13.45 8.53
C ILE A 149 -15.08 13.29 7.04
N GLU A 150 -16.26 13.76 6.65
CA GLU A 150 -16.72 13.70 5.26
C GLU A 150 -15.76 14.44 4.31
N GLY A 151 -15.59 13.89 3.10
CA GLY A 151 -14.66 14.42 2.10
C GLY A 151 -13.17 14.14 2.36
N SER A 152 -12.82 13.44 3.44
CA SER A 152 -11.43 13.01 3.69
C SER A 152 -10.93 12.01 2.66
N THR A 153 -9.66 12.13 2.28
CA THR A 153 -8.97 11.29 1.30
C THR A 153 -7.67 10.75 1.87
N LEU A 154 -7.07 9.73 1.25
CA LEU A 154 -5.81 9.13 1.73
C LEU A 154 -4.64 10.16 1.75
N LEU A 155 -4.76 11.26 1.01
CA LEU A 155 -3.85 12.41 1.10
C LEU A 155 -3.79 12.99 2.52
N GLY A 156 -4.92 12.96 3.25
CA GLY A 156 -5.06 13.46 4.61
C GLY A 156 -4.15 12.76 5.62
N ILE A 157 -3.70 11.52 5.37
CA ILE A 157 -2.81 10.79 6.28
C ILE A 157 -1.49 11.54 6.48
N ASN A 158 -0.87 11.98 5.38
CA ASN A 158 0.39 12.74 5.44
C ASN A 158 0.20 14.09 6.12
N ARG A 159 -0.96 14.73 5.91
CA ARG A 159 -1.34 16.02 6.49
C ARG A 159 -1.60 15.91 8.00
N MET A 160 -2.25 14.84 8.48
CA MET A 160 -2.45 14.58 9.91
C MET A 160 -1.15 14.56 10.70
N PHE A 161 -0.05 14.07 10.10
CA PHE A 161 1.27 14.07 10.74
C PHE A 161 2.02 15.40 10.54
N ALA A 162 2.03 15.96 9.32
CA ALA A 162 2.83 17.15 8.97
C ALA A 162 2.20 18.50 9.38
N GLU A 163 0.90 18.68 9.17
CA GLU A 163 0.20 19.96 9.31
C GLU A 163 -0.50 20.05 10.68
N LYS A 164 0.04 20.88 11.58
CA LYS A 164 -0.51 21.06 12.94
C LYS A 164 -1.95 21.59 12.92
N ASP A 165 -2.25 22.53 12.03
CA ASP A 165 -3.57 23.19 11.95
C ASP A 165 -4.62 22.27 11.31
N PHE A 166 -4.29 21.59 10.21
CA PHE A 166 -5.16 20.55 9.64
C PHE A 166 -5.50 19.47 10.67
N ARG A 167 -4.49 18.95 11.39
CA ARG A 167 -4.70 17.99 12.48
C ARG A 167 -5.65 18.57 13.55
N LYS A 168 -5.48 19.82 13.96
CA LYS A 168 -6.36 20.49 14.94
C LYS A 168 -7.80 20.58 14.43
N THR A 169 -8.02 20.96 13.17
CA THR A 169 -9.33 21.04 12.53
C THR A 169 -10.05 19.69 12.50
N ILE A 170 -9.34 18.60 12.17
CA ILE A 170 -9.87 17.23 12.20
C ILE A 170 -10.18 16.80 13.65
N VAL A 171 -9.20 16.94 14.56
CA VAL A 171 -9.31 16.49 15.97
C VAL A 171 -10.44 17.18 16.73
N ASN A 172 -10.74 18.44 16.41
CA ASN A 172 -11.88 19.15 16.99
C ASN A 172 -13.22 18.47 16.64
N GLN A 173 -13.36 17.98 15.42
CA GLN A 173 -14.58 17.36 14.88
C GLN A 173 -14.75 15.88 15.27
N LEU A 174 -13.68 15.20 15.72
CA LEU A 174 -13.76 13.78 16.13
C LEU A 174 -14.79 13.56 17.23
N THR A 175 -15.60 12.51 17.06
CA THR A 175 -16.61 12.07 18.03
C THR A 175 -16.11 10.93 18.91
N ASP A 176 -15.19 10.10 18.42
CA ASP A 176 -14.59 9.02 19.21
C ASP A 176 -13.67 9.58 20.31
N PRO A 177 -13.97 9.35 21.61
CA PRO A 177 -13.18 9.90 22.71
C PRO A 177 -11.79 9.25 22.85
N VAL A 178 -11.60 8.02 22.36
CA VAL A 178 -10.32 7.29 22.40
C VAL A 178 -9.38 7.84 21.33
N VAL A 179 -9.85 7.94 20.07
CA VAL A 179 -9.06 8.50 18.97
C VAL A 179 -8.75 9.99 19.23
N LYS A 180 -9.72 10.74 19.79
CA LYS A 180 -9.50 12.13 20.22
C LYS A 180 -8.51 12.24 21.38
N ALA A 181 -8.53 11.32 22.34
CA ALA A 181 -7.56 11.28 23.44
C ALA A 181 -6.14 10.95 22.95
N PHE A 182 -5.98 10.05 21.97
CA PHE A 182 -4.69 9.78 21.34
C PHE A 182 -4.07 11.07 20.79
N TRP A 183 -4.81 11.85 19.99
CA TRP A 183 -4.26 13.09 19.43
C TRP A 183 -4.04 14.22 20.45
N THR A 184 -4.95 14.37 21.41
CA THR A 184 -4.92 15.50 22.37
C THR A 184 -4.03 15.27 23.59
N LYS A 185 -3.75 14.00 23.94
CA LYS A 185 -2.92 13.64 25.09
C LYS A 185 -1.64 12.93 24.67
N GLU A 186 -1.76 11.80 23.97
CA GLU A 186 -0.60 10.95 23.68
C GLU A 186 0.32 11.59 22.63
N TYR A 187 -0.17 11.78 21.40
CA TYR A 187 0.61 12.36 20.31
C TYR A 187 1.03 13.81 20.62
N ALA A 188 0.21 14.56 21.37
CA ALA A 188 0.56 15.90 21.85
C ALA A 188 1.68 15.90 22.92
N SER A 189 1.87 14.80 23.66
CA SER A 189 2.98 14.65 24.62
C SER A 189 4.30 14.23 23.98
N TYR A 190 4.28 13.77 22.72
CA TYR A 190 5.49 13.36 22.02
C TYR A 190 6.40 14.58 21.77
N GLN A 191 7.69 14.43 22.05
CA GLN A 191 8.69 15.41 21.65
C GLN A 191 8.70 15.56 20.13
N GLU A 192 8.84 16.78 19.61
CA GLU A 192 8.70 17.07 18.17
C GLU A 192 9.65 16.26 17.28
N ARG A 193 10.88 15.99 17.76
CA ARG A 193 11.83 15.09 17.09
C ARG A 193 11.32 13.65 17.02
N PHE A 194 10.83 13.12 18.15
CA PHE A 194 10.30 11.76 18.24
C PHE A 194 9.03 11.58 17.40
N ALA A 195 8.11 12.56 17.43
CA ALA A 195 6.92 12.55 16.59
C ALA A 195 7.29 12.52 15.09
N THR A 196 8.25 13.36 14.68
CA THR A 196 8.75 13.40 13.29
C THR A 196 9.41 12.08 12.88
N GLU A 197 10.28 11.50 13.73
CA GLU A 197 10.93 10.22 13.47
C GLU A 197 9.91 9.07 13.36
N ALA A 198 8.92 9.04 14.26
CA ALA A 198 7.88 8.02 14.27
C ALA A 198 6.91 8.13 13.08
N SER A 199 6.61 9.35 12.60
CA SER A 199 5.75 9.55 11.42
C SER A 199 6.48 9.42 10.09
N ALA A 200 7.81 9.65 10.05
CA ALA A 200 8.58 9.67 8.80
C ALA A 200 8.45 8.38 7.98
N ALA A 201 8.43 7.21 8.63
CA ALA A 201 8.22 5.93 7.93
C ALA A 201 6.86 5.87 7.22
N ILE A 202 5.79 6.30 7.89
CA ILE A 202 4.44 6.37 7.32
C ILE A 202 4.40 7.38 6.16
N GLN A 203 4.93 8.58 6.40
CA GLN A 203 4.91 9.67 5.42
C GLN A 203 5.70 9.35 4.16
N ASN A 204 6.84 8.64 4.28
CA ASN A 204 7.60 8.16 3.13
C ASN A 204 6.80 7.11 2.33
N LYS A 205 6.20 6.14 3.02
CA LYS A 205 5.48 5.02 2.39
C LYS A 205 4.15 5.43 1.76
N VAL A 206 3.29 6.14 2.49
CA VAL A 206 2.05 6.72 1.94
C VAL A 206 2.37 7.82 0.92
N GLY A 207 3.43 8.60 1.15
CA GLY A 207 3.95 9.60 0.21
C GLY A 207 4.40 9.04 -1.14
N GLN A 208 4.97 7.84 -1.20
CA GLN A 208 5.32 7.19 -2.48
C GLN A 208 4.09 7.00 -3.39
N PHE A 209 2.95 6.58 -2.83
CA PHE A 209 1.69 6.49 -3.58
C PHE A 209 1.05 7.84 -3.86
N VAL A 210 1.03 8.74 -2.88
CA VAL A 210 0.41 10.07 -3.00
C VAL A 210 1.18 11.02 -3.93
N SER A 211 2.49 10.82 -4.10
CA SER A 211 3.32 11.59 -5.03
C SER A 211 3.12 11.18 -6.49
N ASN A 212 2.76 9.93 -6.77
CA ASN A 212 2.48 9.46 -8.11
C ASN A 212 1.17 10.09 -8.65
N PRO A 213 1.19 10.89 -9.73
CA PRO A 213 -0.01 11.58 -10.23
C PRO A 213 -1.14 10.63 -10.63
N LEU A 214 -0.83 9.43 -11.15
CA LEU A 214 -1.85 8.44 -11.55
C LEU A 214 -2.72 8.06 -10.35
N ILE A 215 -2.08 7.71 -9.24
CA ILE A 215 -2.74 7.22 -8.04
C ILE A 215 -3.38 8.38 -7.29
N ARG A 216 -2.65 9.51 -7.13
CA ARG A 216 -3.15 10.73 -6.49
C ARG A 216 -4.44 11.25 -7.13
N ASN A 217 -4.53 11.22 -8.45
CA ASN A 217 -5.71 11.69 -9.19
C ASN A 217 -6.94 10.78 -9.02
N ILE A 218 -6.75 9.54 -8.53
CA ILE A 218 -7.81 8.55 -8.25
C ILE A 218 -8.23 8.60 -6.78
N ILE A 219 -7.28 8.45 -5.86
CA ILE A 219 -7.54 8.33 -4.40
C ILE A 219 -7.60 9.68 -3.68
N GLY A 220 -7.22 10.76 -4.36
CA GLY A 220 -7.19 12.13 -3.84
C GLY A 220 -8.46 12.93 -4.07
N GLN A 221 -9.47 12.33 -4.70
CA GLN A 221 -10.80 12.93 -4.86
C GLN A 221 -11.69 12.55 -3.66
N ALA A 222 -12.54 13.48 -3.22
CA ALA A 222 -13.38 13.32 -2.02
C ALA A 222 -14.45 12.21 -2.15
N ASP A 223 -15.08 12.11 -3.32
CA ASP A 223 -16.09 11.11 -3.66
C ASP A 223 -15.57 10.17 -4.76
N SER A 224 -15.93 8.89 -4.72
CA SER A 224 -15.74 7.98 -5.85
C SER A 224 -16.70 8.31 -7.00
N SER A 225 -16.26 8.06 -8.22
CA SER A 225 -17.08 8.24 -9.43
C SER A 225 -18.23 7.23 -9.55
N PHE A 226 -18.14 6.10 -8.84
CA PHE A 226 -19.12 5.03 -8.91
C PHE A 226 -19.41 4.44 -7.52
N ASP A 227 -20.67 4.10 -7.32
CA ASP A 227 -21.18 3.49 -6.09
C ASP A 227 -21.22 1.97 -6.26
N ILE A 228 -20.35 1.26 -5.54
CA ILE A 228 -20.21 -0.20 -5.64
C ILE A 228 -21.51 -0.92 -5.24
N ARG A 229 -22.32 -0.37 -4.33
CA ARG A 229 -23.61 -0.97 -3.95
C ARG A 229 -24.55 -0.96 -5.15
N LYS A 230 -24.64 0.18 -5.85
CA LYS A 230 -25.41 0.30 -7.10
C LYS A 230 -24.84 -0.54 -8.25
N VAL A 231 -23.52 -0.78 -8.29
CA VAL A 231 -22.89 -1.71 -9.25
C VAL A 231 -23.37 -3.13 -9.03
N MET A 232 -23.28 -3.64 -7.80
CA MET A 232 -23.63 -5.03 -7.51
C MET A 232 -25.14 -5.28 -7.55
N ASP A 233 -25.96 -4.37 -7.01
CA ASP A 233 -27.42 -4.52 -6.96
C ASP A 233 -28.06 -4.26 -8.32
N GLY A 234 -27.53 -3.32 -9.10
CA GLY A 234 -27.93 -3.04 -10.48
C GLY A 234 -27.33 -4.00 -11.52
N GLN A 235 -26.67 -5.09 -11.08
CA GLN A 235 -26.06 -6.10 -11.94
C GLN A 235 -25.12 -5.55 -13.04
N LYS A 236 -24.36 -4.48 -12.73
CA LYS A 236 -23.43 -3.83 -13.66
C LYS A 236 -22.14 -4.62 -13.91
N ILE A 237 -21.33 -4.14 -14.86
CA ILE A 237 -20.06 -4.76 -15.25
C ILE A 237 -18.91 -3.82 -14.82
N LEU A 238 -18.13 -4.23 -13.81
CA LEU A 238 -16.97 -3.48 -13.32
C LEU A 238 -15.68 -4.15 -13.81
N ILE A 239 -14.97 -3.51 -14.75
CA ILE A 239 -13.72 -4.02 -15.30
C ILE A 239 -12.59 -3.17 -14.73
N MET A 240 -11.73 -3.76 -13.89
CA MET A 240 -10.58 -3.12 -13.25
C MET A 240 -9.30 -3.57 -13.96
N ASN A 241 -8.88 -2.79 -14.96
CA ASN A 241 -7.60 -2.99 -15.63
C ASN A 241 -6.49 -2.38 -14.78
N LEU A 242 -5.73 -3.22 -14.09
CA LEU A 242 -4.64 -2.84 -13.18
C LEU A 242 -3.27 -3.23 -13.74
N ALA A 243 -3.11 -3.18 -15.07
CA ALA A 243 -1.91 -3.57 -15.81
C ALA A 243 -0.61 -3.05 -15.15
N LYS A 244 0.10 -3.93 -14.42
CA LYS A 244 1.33 -3.63 -13.67
C LYS A 244 2.38 -2.94 -14.53
N GLY A 245 2.50 -3.33 -15.80
CA GLY A 245 3.43 -2.73 -16.76
C GLY A 245 3.10 -1.28 -17.17
N LYS A 246 1.84 -0.83 -17.00
CA LYS A 246 1.42 0.56 -17.28
C LYS A 246 1.43 1.43 -16.03
N ILE A 247 1.09 0.88 -14.85
CA ILE A 247 0.85 1.67 -13.63
C ILE A 247 1.87 1.44 -12.51
N GLY A 248 2.77 0.47 -12.65
CA GLY A 248 3.70 0.01 -11.62
C GLY A 248 3.11 -1.10 -10.75
N GLU A 249 3.96 -2.03 -10.29
CA GLU A 249 3.48 -3.22 -9.57
C GLU A 249 2.91 -2.90 -8.18
N GLU A 250 3.61 -2.11 -7.35
CA GLU A 250 3.13 -1.74 -6.01
C GLU A 250 1.77 -1.01 -6.08
N ASN A 251 1.62 -0.12 -7.07
CA ASN A 251 0.39 0.61 -7.36
C ASN A 251 -0.77 -0.29 -7.75
N SER A 252 -0.52 -1.30 -8.61
CA SER A 252 -1.51 -2.30 -9.01
C SER A 252 -1.98 -3.13 -7.80
N ARG A 253 -1.05 -3.65 -6.99
CA ARG A 253 -1.37 -4.37 -5.75
C ARG A 253 -2.19 -3.51 -4.79
N LEU A 254 -1.78 -2.26 -4.56
CA LEU A 254 -2.49 -1.29 -3.71
C LEU A 254 -3.94 -1.07 -4.16
N LEU A 255 -4.14 -0.64 -5.41
CA LEU A 255 -5.48 -0.33 -5.92
C LEU A 255 -6.36 -1.57 -5.96
N GLY A 256 -5.83 -2.71 -6.42
CA GLY A 256 -6.59 -3.95 -6.50
C GLY A 256 -7.02 -4.46 -5.12
N ALA A 257 -6.11 -4.45 -4.14
CA ALA A 257 -6.44 -4.86 -2.78
C ALA A 257 -7.46 -3.90 -2.12
N MET A 258 -7.31 -2.57 -2.30
CA MET A 258 -8.31 -1.61 -1.81
C MET A 258 -9.69 -1.78 -2.48
N LEU A 259 -9.73 -1.99 -3.79
CA LEU A 259 -10.97 -2.21 -4.56
C LEU A 259 -11.67 -3.50 -4.10
N VAL A 260 -10.94 -4.61 -4.01
CA VAL A 260 -11.44 -5.90 -3.51
C VAL A 260 -11.98 -5.76 -2.08
N THR A 261 -11.25 -5.10 -1.18
CA THR A 261 -11.69 -4.83 0.19
C THR A 261 -12.95 -3.96 0.21
N LYS A 262 -13.02 -2.87 -0.56
CA LYS A 262 -14.23 -2.02 -0.63
C LYS A 262 -15.42 -2.76 -1.23
N ILE A 263 -15.21 -3.63 -2.24
CA ILE A 263 -16.26 -4.49 -2.81
C ILE A 263 -16.82 -5.44 -1.73
N TYR A 264 -15.96 -6.09 -0.95
CA TYR A 264 -16.42 -6.95 0.14
C TYR A 264 -17.18 -6.17 1.22
N LEU A 265 -16.63 -5.09 1.74
CA LEU A 265 -17.27 -4.29 2.80
C LEU A 265 -18.61 -3.70 2.31
N THR A 266 -18.68 -3.31 1.04
CA THR A 266 -19.94 -2.88 0.42
C THR A 266 -20.91 -4.05 0.26
N ALA A 267 -20.44 -5.27 -0.04
CA ALA A 267 -21.29 -6.44 -0.09
C ALA A 267 -21.88 -6.77 1.30
N MET A 268 -21.11 -6.63 2.38
CA MET A 268 -21.61 -6.81 3.76
C MET A 268 -22.79 -5.89 4.08
N THR A 269 -22.84 -4.67 3.51
CA THR A 269 -23.98 -3.74 3.71
C THR A 269 -25.32 -4.33 3.26
N ARG A 270 -25.32 -5.31 2.34
CA ARG A 270 -26.52 -6.02 1.86
C ARG A 270 -27.25 -6.83 2.93
N VAL A 271 -26.73 -6.87 4.16
CA VAL A 271 -27.48 -7.33 5.34
C VAL A 271 -28.83 -6.61 5.49
N ASP A 272 -28.92 -5.36 5.02
CA ASP A 272 -30.14 -4.54 4.96
C ASP A 272 -31.26 -5.09 4.05
N ILE A 273 -30.94 -5.98 3.10
CA ILE A 273 -31.90 -6.77 2.31
C ILE A 273 -32.15 -8.05 3.11
N PRO A 274 -33.27 -8.21 3.86
CA PRO A 274 -33.36 -9.29 4.86
C PRO A 274 -33.55 -10.67 4.22
N VAL A 275 -34.24 -10.72 3.09
CA VAL A 275 -34.45 -11.95 2.30
C VAL A 275 -33.25 -12.16 1.40
N GLU A 276 -32.40 -13.15 1.72
CA GLU A 276 -31.17 -13.45 0.97
C GLU A 276 -31.42 -13.71 -0.53
N GLU A 277 -32.57 -14.30 -0.87
CA GLU A 277 -32.96 -14.61 -2.26
C GLU A 277 -33.15 -13.36 -3.13
N ASN A 278 -33.53 -12.24 -2.52
CA ASN A 278 -33.67 -10.95 -3.21
C ASN A 278 -32.31 -10.31 -3.55
N ARG A 279 -31.23 -10.73 -2.87
CA ARG A 279 -29.87 -10.24 -3.15
C ARG A 279 -29.40 -10.79 -4.51
N LYS A 280 -29.03 -9.90 -5.42
CA LYS A 280 -28.51 -10.28 -6.75
C LYS A 280 -27.10 -10.86 -6.62
N ASP A 281 -26.88 -12.00 -7.29
CA ASP A 281 -25.56 -12.61 -7.46
C ASP A 281 -24.63 -11.64 -8.20
N PHE A 282 -23.45 -11.39 -7.62
CA PHE A 282 -22.38 -10.61 -8.21
C PHE A 282 -21.09 -11.44 -8.25
N TYR A 283 -20.51 -11.62 -9.43
CA TYR A 283 -19.36 -12.50 -9.65
C TYR A 283 -18.06 -11.71 -9.69
N LEU A 284 -17.15 -11.92 -8.74
CA LEU A 284 -15.86 -11.26 -8.72
C LEU A 284 -14.78 -12.20 -9.22
N TYR A 285 -14.35 -11.97 -10.46
CA TYR A 285 -13.21 -12.63 -11.09
C TYR A 285 -11.93 -11.90 -10.69
N VAL A 286 -10.96 -12.64 -10.15
CA VAL A 286 -9.66 -12.10 -9.77
C VAL A 286 -8.58 -12.97 -10.41
N ASP A 287 -7.91 -12.45 -11.44
CA ASP A 287 -6.71 -13.10 -11.98
C ASP A 287 -5.48 -12.70 -11.14
N GLU A 288 -4.54 -13.64 -10.99
CA GLU A 288 -3.47 -13.61 -9.99
C GLU A 288 -3.90 -13.04 -8.62
N PHE A 289 -4.87 -13.67 -7.98
CA PHE A 289 -5.49 -13.15 -6.75
C PHE A 289 -4.51 -12.93 -5.58
N GLN A 290 -3.38 -13.62 -5.56
CA GLN A 290 -2.31 -13.47 -4.57
C GLN A 290 -1.72 -12.05 -4.52
N ASN A 291 -1.81 -11.28 -5.62
CA ASN A 291 -1.40 -9.87 -5.65
C ASN A 291 -2.26 -8.98 -4.75
N PHE A 292 -3.47 -9.42 -4.43
CA PHE A 292 -4.52 -8.63 -3.75
C PHE A 292 -4.99 -9.29 -2.45
N ALA A 293 -4.56 -10.52 -2.18
CA ALA A 293 -4.90 -11.26 -0.98
C ALA A 293 -4.18 -10.68 0.26
N THR A 294 -4.96 -10.11 1.16
CA THR A 294 -4.52 -9.70 2.50
C THR A 294 -4.98 -10.73 3.53
N GLU A 295 -4.49 -10.68 4.77
CA GLU A 295 -5.00 -11.53 5.88
C GLU A 295 -6.53 -11.41 6.04
N SER A 296 -7.09 -10.22 5.84
CA SER A 296 -8.54 -9.99 5.89
C SER A 296 -9.33 -10.75 4.82
N PHE A 297 -8.68 -11.17 3.73
CA PHE A 297 -9.29 -11.95 2.65
C PHE A 297 -9.75 -13.33 3.11
N ALA A 298 -9.18 -13.88 4.19
CA ALA A 298 -9.67 -15.10 4.82
C ALA A 298 -11.11 -14.95 5.36
N SER A 299 -11.43 -13.80 5.96
CA SER A 299 -12.79 -13.46 6.38
C SER A 299 -13.72 -13.26 5.18
N ILE A 300 -13.22 -12.62 4.10
CA ILE A 300 -13.97 -12.47 2.84
C ILE A 300 -14.46 -13.82 2.32
N LEU A 301 -13.55 -14.80 2.18
CA LEU A 301 -13.88 -16.17 1.72
C LEU A 301 -14.88 -16.89 2.62
N SER A 302 -14.88 -16.61 3.92
CA SER A 302 -15.75 -17.26 4.91
C SER A 302 -17.16 -16.66 4.95
N GLU A 303 -17.32 -15.38 4.60
CA GLU A 303 -18.57 -14.63 4.79
C GLU A 303 -19.25 -14.17 3.49
N ALA A 304 -18.51 -13.92 2.41
CA ALA A 304 -18.99 -13.31 1.16
C ALA A 304 -20.22 -14.02 0.55
N ARG A 305 -20.30 -15.35 0.71
CA ARG A 305 -21.45 -16.18 0.28
C ARG A 305 -22.79 -15.64 0.79
N LYS A 306 -22.88 -15.20 2.04
CA LYS A 306 -24.13 -14.66 2.64
C LYS A 306 -24.62 -13.41 1.89
N TYR A 307 -23.69 -12.65 1.32
CA TYR A 307 -23.95 -11.37 0.66
C TYR A 307 -24.09 -11.50 -0.88
N ARG A 308 -24.16 -12.74 -1.39
CA ARG A 308 -24.21 -13.07 -2.82
C ARG A 308 -23.04 -12.49 -3.62
N LEU A 309 -21.88 -12.35 -2.97
CA LEU A 309 -20.60 -12.04 -3.60
C LEU A 309 -19.88 -13.36 -3.88
N ASN A 310 -19.75 -13.69 -5.17
CA ASN A 310 -19.31 -15.00 -5.64
C ASN A 310 -17.89 -14.88 -6.20
N LEU A 311 -16.88 -15.32 -5.46
CA LEU A 311 -15.47 -15.21 -5.85
C LEU A 311 -15.05 -16.30 -6.85
N ILE A 312 -14.33 -15.91 -7.90
CA ILE A 312 -13.63 -16.78 -8.85
C ILE A 312 -12.16 -16.36 -8.84
N LEU A 313 -11.30 -17.18 -8.25
CA LEU A 313 -9.91 -16.82 -7.93
C LEU A 313 -8.95 -17.66 -8.77
N ALA A 314 -8.14 -17.03 -9.61
CA ALA A 314 -7.06 -17.70 -10.32
C ALA A 314 -5.71 -17.48 -9.63
N HIS A 315 -4.94 -18.57 -9.51
CA HIS A 315 -3.70 -18.64 -8.76
C HIS A 315 -2.60 -19.39 -9.53
N GLN A 316 -1.33 -19.08 -9.25
CA GLN A 316 -0.20 -19.71 -9.94
C GLN A 316 0.44 -20.85 -9.13
N TYR A 317 0.82 -20.60 -7.88
CA TYR A 317 1.46 -21.58 -6.99
C TYR A 317 1.17 -21.24 -5.52
N ILE A 318 0.92 -22.26 -4.70
CA ILE A 318 0.35 -22.14 -3.35
C ILE A 318 1.22 -21.26 -2.44
N ALA A 319 2.54 -21.39 -2.55
CA ALA A 319 3.54 -20.70 -1.73
C ALA A 319 3.58 -19.16 -1.88
N GLN A 320 2.72 -18.53 -2.69
CA GLN A 320 2.53 -17.07 -2.68
C GLN A 320 1.54 -16.58 -1.62
N MET A 321 0.76 -17.49 -1.01
CA MET A 321 -0.21 -17.17 0.01
C MET A 321 0.41 -17.25 1.41
N ASP A 322 -0.08 -16.40 2.31
CA ASP A 322 0.12 -16.58 3.74
C ASP A 322 -0.73 -17.78 4.21
N GLU A 323 -0.26 -18.53 5.21
CA GLU A 323 -0.91 -19.78 5.70
C GLU A 323 -2.40 -19.59 6.04
N THR A 324 -2.76 -18.45 6.64
CA THR A 324 -4.14 -18.06 6.97
C THR A 324 -5.05 -17.91 5.75
N VAL A 325 -4.51 -17.42 4.62
CA VAL A 325 -5.24 -17.29 3.35
C VAL A 325 -5.33 -18.64 2.66
N GLN A 326 -4.26 -19.44 2.70
CA GLN A 326 -4.23 -20.80 2.18
C GLN A 326 -5.32 -21.68 2.83
N ASP A 327 -5.38 -21.69 4.16
CA ASP A 327 -6.38 -22.44 4.92
C ASP A 327 -7.81 -21.95 4.62
N ALA A 328 -8.00 -20.63 4.50
CA ALA A 328 -9.31 -20.08 4.16
C ALA A 328 -9.76 -20.41 2.74
N VAL A 329 -8.84 -20.53 1.77
CA VAL A 329 -9.15 -21.00 0.41
C VAL A 329 -9.58 -22.46 0.44
N PHE A 330 -8.78 -23.34 1.05
CA PHE A 330 -9.07 -24.77 1.09
C PHE A 330 -10.31 -25.11 1.94
N GLY A 331 -10.56 -24.37 3.03
CA GLY A 331 -11.71 -24.59 3.91
C GLY A 331 -13.05 -24.07 3.37
N ASN A 332 -13.07 -23.00 2.57
CA ASN A 332 -14.32 -22.34 2.16
C ASN A 332 -14.71 -22.53 0.68
N VAL A 333 -13.76 -22.85 -0.20
CA VAL A 333 -14.05 -22.99 -1.63
C VAL A 333 -14.70 -24.34 -1.92
N GLY A 334 -15.89 -24.31 -2.53
CA GLY A 334 -16.60 -25.50 -2.94
C GLY A 334 -16.04 -26.16 -4.21
N THR A 335 -15.73 -25.37 -5.25
CA THR A 335 -15.24 -25.89 -6.53
C THR A 335 -13.77 -25.59 -6.73
N MET A 336 -12.96 -26.63 -6.91
CA MET A 336 -11.54 -26.52 -7.17
C MET A 336 -11.21 -27.05 -8.57
N VAL A 337 -10.43 -26.26 -9.33
CA VAL A 337 -9.93 -26.60 -10.66
C VAL A 337 -8.41 -26.51 -10.65
N CYS A 338 -7.74 -27.62 -10.95
CA CYS A 338 -6.29 -27.72 -11.01
C CYS A 338 -5.83 -28.00 -12.44
N PHE A 339 -5.05 -27.08 -13.01
CA PHE A 339 -4.22 -27.30 -14.19
C PHE A 339 -2.84 -27.86 -13.75
N ARG A 340 -1.89 -28.01 -14.68
CA ARG A 340 -0.50 -28.37 -14.34
C ARG A 340 0.11 -27.45 -13.26
N VAL A 341 0.63 -28.04 -12.19
CA VAL A 341 1.24 -27.35 -11.03
C VAL A 341 2.74 -27.69 -10.84
N GLY A 342 3.38 -27.15 -9.79
CA GLY A 342 4.69 -27.62 -9.30
C GLY A 342 4.59 -28.88 -8.46
N ALA A 343 5.72 -29.55 -8.18
CA ALA A 343 5.73 -30.75 -7.33
C ALA A 343 5.30 -30.43 -5.88
N GLN A 344 5.81 -29.32 -5.32
CA GLN A 344 5.44 -28.85 -3.97
C GLN A 344 3.94 -28.54 -3.86
N ASP A 345 3.37 -27.86 -4.85
CA ASP A 345 1.92 -27.62 -4.91
C ASP A 345 1.14 -28.93 -5.02
N ALA A 346 1.65 -29.89 -5.81
CA ALA A 346 0.99 -31.16 -6.05
C ALA A 346 0.91 -32.04 -4.79
N GLU A 347 1.94 -32.05 -3.93
CA GLU A 347 1.91 -32.73 -2.62
C GLU A 347 0.84 -32.17 -1.66
N LEU A 348 0.53 -30.87 -1.77
CA LEU A 348 -0.55 -30.25 -1.01
C LEU A 348 -1.92 -30.58 -1.63
N LEU A 349 -2.03 -30.49 -2.95
CA LEU A 349 -3.28 -30.72 -3.69
C LEU A 349 -3.69 -32.20 -3.74
N GLU A 350 -2.75 -33.14 -3.69
CA GLU A 350 -3.04 -34.58 -3.61
C GLU A 350 -3.97 -34.93 -2.43
N LYS A 351 -3.93 -34.15 -1.34
CA LYS A 351 -4.84 -34.30 -0.19
C LYS A 351 -6.30 -33.96 -0.52
N GLU A 352 -6.53 -33.10 -1.50
CA GLU A 352 -7.85 -32.67 -1.97
C GLU A 352 -8.37 -33.47 -3.17
N PHE A 353 -7.45 -34.03 -3.96
CA PHE A 353 -7.71 -34.79 -5.19
C PHE A 353 -7.60 -36.33 -5.01
N GLY A 354 -7.11 -36.80 -3.88
CA GLY A 354 -7.02 -38.21 -3.54
C GLY A 354 -8.37 -38.82 -3.09
N PRO A 355 -8.57 -40.14 -3.28
CA PRO A 355 -7.63 -41.11 -3.85
C PRO A 355 -7.59 -41.16 -5.39
N GLU A 356 -8.36 -40.33 -6.10
CA GLU A 356 -8.51 -40.41 -7.57
C GLU A 356 -7.27 -39.96 -8.36
N PHE A 357 -6.51 -38.97 -7.86
CA PHE A 357 -5.28 -38.50 -8.49
C PHE A 357 -4.14 -38.34 -7.48
N MET A 358 -2.93 -38.68 -7.91
CA MET A 358 -1.71 -38.52 -7.13
C MET A 358 -0.96 -37.23 -7.51
N ALA A 359 0.03 -36.83 -6.71
CA ALA A 359 0.85 -35.64 -6.98
C ALA A 359 1.51 -35.68 -8.38
N LEU A 360 1.96 -36.86 -8.82
CA LEU A 360 2.58 -37.04 -10.14
C LEU A 360 1.60 -36.76 -11.31
N ASP A 361 0.32 -37.07 -11.14
CA ASP A 361 -0.69 -36.83 -12.18
C ASP A 361 -0.92 -35.32 -12.38
N LEU A 362 -0.98 -34.57 -11.26
CA LEU A 362 -1.13 -33.10 -11.23
C LEU A 362 0.05 -32.38 -11.91
N VAL A 363 1.27 -32.93 -11.80
CA VAL A 363 2.47 -32.40 -12.48
C VAL A 363 2.47 -32.72 -13.98
N ASN A 364 1.84 -33.83 -14.39
CA ASN A 364 1.87 -34.30 -15.78
C ASN A 364 0.76 -33.72 -16.68
N LEU A 365 -0.36 -33.25 -16.11
CA LEU A 365 -1.50 -32.61 -16.81
C LEU A 365 -1.09 -31.78 -18.04
N GLY A 366 -1.64 -32.06 -19.23
CA GLY A 366 -1.34 -31.31 -20.45
C GLY A 366 -1.91 -29.89 -20.49
N PHE A 367 -1.58 -29.12 -21.53
CA PHE A 367 -2.21 -27.83 -21.79
C PHE A 367 -3.74 -27.98 -21.89
N ALA A 368 -4.49 -27.05 -21.27
CA ALA A 368 -5.95 -27.08 -21.15
C ALA A 368 -6.56 -28.33 -20.47
N GLN A 369 -5.75 -29.29 -20.01
CA GLN A 369 -6.23 -30.41 -19.20
C GLN A 369 -6.33 -29.98 -17.73
N ILE A 370 -7.41 -30.41 -17.08
CA ILE A 370 -7.68 -30.12 -15.68
C ILE A 370 -8.11 -31.37 -14.92
N TYR A 371 -7.76 -31.42 -13.65
CA TYR A 371 -8.50 -32.18 -12.65
C TYR A 371 -9.35 -31.22 -11.82
N LEU A 372 -10.57 -31.62 -11.49
CA LEU A 372 -11.47 -30.77 -10.73
C LEU A 372 -12.35 -31.55 -9.75
N LYS A 373 -12.69 -30.86 -8.67
CA LYS A 373 -13.69 -31.22 -7.65
C LYS A 373 -14.82 -30.22 -7.81
N LEU A 374 -15.93 -30.65 -8.41
CA LEU A 374 -17.02 -29.77 -8.84
C LEU A 374 -18.15 -29.80 -7.82
N MET A 375 -18.62 -28.63 -7.40
CA MET A 375 -19.90 -28.54 -6.70
C MET A 375 -21.06 -28.82 -7.67
N ILE A 376 -21.90 -29.79 -7.32
CA ILE A 376 -23.09 -30.19 -8.07
C ILE A 376 -24.27 -30.23 -7.09
N SER A 377 -25.21 -29.31 -7.25
CA SER A 377 -26.44 -29.21 -6.43
C SER A 377 -26.15 -29.20 -4.92
N GLY A 378 -25.11 -28.47 -4.51
CA GLY A 378 -24.70 -28.34 -3.12
C GLY A 378 -23.78 -29.44 -2.56
N VAL A 379 -23.49 -30.50 -3.31
CA VAL A 379 -22.58 -31.60 -2.94
C VAL A 379 -21.29 -31.55 -3.76
N ALA A 380 -20.14 -31.76 -3.15
CA ALA A 380 -18.86 -31.85 -3.88
C ALA A 380 -18.76 -33.20 -4.61
N SER A 381 -18.40 -33.18 -5.89
CA SER A 381 -18.15 -34.40 -6.66
C SER A 381 -16.91 -35.14 -6.12
N ARG A 382 -16.80 -36.43 -6.47
CA ARG A 382 -15.47 -37.06 -6.51
C ARG A 382 -14.61 -36.31 -7.54
N PRO A 383 -13.29 -36.18 -7.35
CA PRO A 383 -12.42 -35.61 -8.37
C PRO A 383 -12.53 -36.35 -9.71
N PHE A 384 -12.45 -35.62 -10.81
CA PHE A 384 -12.44 -36.19 -12.16
C PHE A 384 -11.59 -35.36 -13.13
N SER A 385 -11.39 -35.86 -14.34
CA SER A 385 -10.62 -35.21 -15.39
C SER A 385 -11.49 -34.60 -16.49
N ALA A 386 -11.02 -33.48 -17.03
CA ALA A 386 -11.67 -32.77 -18.13
C ALA A 386 -10.65 -31.95 -18.93
N THR A 387 -11.11 -31.41 -20.06
CA THR A 387 -10.38 -30.40 -20.84
C THR A 387 -11.19 -29.11 -20.86
N THR A 388 -10.55 -27.95 -20.70
CA THR A 388 -11.26 -26.66 -20.72
C THR A 388 -11.78 -26.34 -22.12
N LEU A 389 -12.83 -25.53 -22.20
CA LEU A 389 -13.33 -25.06 -23.49
C LEU A 389 -12.29 -24.16 -24.17
N ALA A 390 -12.24 -24.23 -25.52
CA ALA A 390 -11.45 -23.31 -26.34
C ALA A 390 -11.88 -21.85 -26.10
N PRO A 391 -11.02 -20.85 -26.39
CA PRO A 391 -11.38 -19.44 -26.26
C PRO A 391 -12.66 -19.11 -27.04
N TYR A 392 -13.55 -18.32 -26.43
CA TYR A 392 -14.75 -17.84 -27.09
C TYR A 392 -14.39 -17.07 -28.38
N PRO A 393 -15.03 -17.36 -29.53
CA PRO A 393 -14.74 -16.67 -30.79
C PRO A 393 -15.03 -15.17 -30.68
N MET A 394 -14.10 -14.33 -31.14
CA MET A 394 -14.30 -12.87 -31.15
C MET A 394 -15.51 -12.47 -32.00
N GLN A 395 -16.37 -11.62 -31.44
CA GLN A 395 -17.43 -10.93 -32.16
C GLN A 395 -16.84 -9.65 -32.77
N LYS A 396 -17.16 -9.35 -34.04
CA LYS A 396 -16.58 -8.21 -34.79
C LYS A 396 -17.41 -6.92 -34.68
N ASP A 397 -18.54 -6.95 -33.98
CA ASP A 397 -19.65 -6.01 -34.23
C ASP A 397 -19.74 -4.83 -33.26
N ILE A 398 -18.79 -4.70 -32.33
CA ILE A 398 -18.78 -3.68 -31.26
C ILE A 398 -17.36 -3.11 -31.09
N SER A 399 -17.24 -1.78 -31.14
CA SER A 399 -15.99 -1.05 -30.90
C SER A 399 -15.68 -1.01 -29.40
N LYS A 400 -14.44 -1.33 -29.01
CA LYS A 400 -13.98 -1.17 -27.63
C LYS A 400 -13.98 0.30 -27.20
N GLU A 401 -13.66 1.16 -28.16
CA GLU A 401 -13.50 2.60 -28.02
C GLU A 401 -14.85 3.26 -27.68
N GLU A 402 -15.96 2.79 -28.25
CA GLU A 402 -17.33 3.21 -27.89
C GLU A 402 -17.63 2.93 -26.41
N ILE A 403 -17.34 1.72 -25.91
CA ILE A 403 -17.59 1.33 -24.53
C ILE A 403 -16.71 2.12 -23.55
N ILE A 404 -15.42 2.27 -23.86
CA ILE A 404 -14.49 3.03 -23.03
C ILE A 404 -14.91 4.51 -22.99
N SER A 405 -15.33 5.08 -24.13
CA SER A 405 -15.81 6.47 -24.19
C SER A 405 -17.09 6.67 -23.38
N ALA A 406 -18.07 5.75 -23.47
CA ALA A 406 -19.28 5.79 -22.66
C ALA A 406 -19.00 5.66 -21.15
N SER A 407 -17.98 4.90 -20.76
CA SER A 407 -17.50 4.83 -19.37
C SER A 407 -16.82 6.13 -18.94
N ARG A 408 -15.99 6.74 -19.80
CA ARG A 408 -15.32 8.03 -19.53
C ARG A 408 -16.32 9.16 -19.34
N GLU A 409 -17.30 9.30 -20.24
CA GLU A 409 -18.33 10.36 -20.17
C GLU A 409 -19.14 10.29 -18.87
N LYS A 410 -19.38 9.07 -18.36
CA LYS A 410 -20.26 8.81 -17.22
C LYS A 410 -19.55 8.77 -15.86
N TYR A 411 -18.29 8.35 -15.83
CA TYR A 411 -17.54 8.10 -14.58
C TYR A 411 -16.14 8.74 -14.54
N GLY A 412 -15.58 9.17 -15.66
CA GLY A 412 -14.31 9.91 -15.68
C GLY A 412 -14.51 11.37 -15.32
N LEU A 413 -13.47 11.99 -14.74
CA LEU A 413 -13.39 13.45 -14.63
C LEU A 413 -12.16 13.95 -15.36
N GLU A 414 -12.32 15.02 -16.13
CA GLU A 414 -11.23 15.66 -16.87
C GLU A 414 -10.07 16.06 -15.93
N HIS A 415 -8.84 15.69 -16.29
CA HIS A 415 -7.63 15.89 -15.50
C HIS A 415 -7.47 17.29 -14.89
N SER A 416 -7.82 18.34 -15.64
CA SER A 416 -7.80 19.75 -15.20
C SER A 416 -8.59 19.95 -13.90
N LYS A 417 -9.86 19.54 -13.89
CA LYS A 417 -10.80 19.64 -12.77
C LYS A 417 -10.38 18.75 -11.59
N VAL A 418 -9.72 17.63 -11.86
CA VAL A 418 -9.16 16.76 -10.81
C VAL A 418 -8.01 17.44 -10.08
N VAL A 419 -7.09 18.08 -10.82
CA VAL A 419 -5.99 18.85 -10.23
C VAL A 419 -6.52 20.04 -9.43
N GLU A 420 -7.52 20.76 -9.94
CA GLU A 420 -8.19 21.85 -9.21
C GLU A 420 -8.73 21.38 -7.86
N ARG A 421 -9.53 20.31 -7.83
CA ARG A 421 -10.06 19.71 -6.58
C ARG A 421 -8.97 19.29 -5.59
N ILE A 422 -7.86 18.73 -6.08
CA ILE A 422 -6.74 18.33 -5.22
C ILE A 422 -6.03 19.58 -4.64
N VAL A 423 -5.84 20.63 -5.42
CA VAL A 423 -5.29 21.91 -4.95
C VAL A 423 -6.21 22.57 -3.92
N GLU A 424 -7.53 22.50 -4.12
CA GLU A 424 -8.52 22.97 -3.14
C GLU A 424 -8.44 22.19 -1.83
N TYR A 425 -8.32 20.86 -1.88
CA TYR A 425 -8.14 20.00 -0.69
C TYR A 425 -6.94 20.45 0.14
N PHE A 426 -5.77 20.67 -0.48
CA PHE A 426 -4.59 21.19 0.22
C PHE A 426 -4.76 22.66 0.69
N ALA A 427 -5.60 23.46 0.03
CA ALA A 427 -5.87 24.85 0.44
C ALA A 427 -6.82 24.99 1.64
N GLN A 428 -7.64 23.97 1.95
CA GLN A 428 -8.63 24.02 3.05
C GLN A 428 -8.01 24.33 4.43
N GLY A 429 -6.73 24.02 4.66
CA GLY A 429 -6.03 24.35 5.91
C GLY A 429 -5.58 25.81 6.07
N LYS A 430 -5.62 26.63 5.01
CA LYS A 430 -5.13 28.03 5.02
C LYS A 430 -6.23 29.08 5.07
N LYS A 431 -7.50 28.71 4.87
CA LYS A 431 -8.62 29.68 4.82
C LYS A 431 -8.99 30.27 6.20
N GLU A 432 -8.75 29.54 7.29
CA GLU A 432 -9.05 30.03 8.65
C GLU A 432 -8.11 31.15 9.13
N GLU A 433 -6.88 31.27 8.60
CA GLU A 433 -5.98 32.37 8.96
C GLU A 433 -6.43 33.72 8.39
N VAL A 434 -7.10 33.73 7.22
CA VAL A 434 -7.55 34.96 6.55
C VAL A 434 -8.88 35.46 7.12
N LEU A 435 -9.82 34.56 7.40
CA LEU A 435 -11.13 34.94 7.98
C LEU A 435 -11.02 35.44 9.43
N ASN A 436 -10.00 34.98 10.19
CA ASN A 436 -9.75 35.47 11.54
C ASN A 436 -8.97 36.81 11.60
N THR A 437 -8.59 37.40 10.46
CA THR A 437 -7.96 38.73 10.40
C THR A 437 -8.87 39.82 9.81
N GLU A 438 -10.02 39.47 9.23
CA GLU A 438 -10.97 40.43 8.62
C GLU A 438 -12.27 40.63 9.45
N GLY A 439 -12.39 39.96 10.60
CA GLY A 439 -13.51 40.11 11.54
C GLY A 439 -13.31 41.23 12.57
N GLY A 440 -13.31 42.50 12.13
CA GLY A 440 -13.21 43.67 13.01
C GLY A 440 -14.04 44.85 12.50
N GLU A 441 -15.13 45.18 13.18
CA GLU A 441 -16.06 46.25 12.79
C GLU A 441 -15.42 47.64 12.83
N VAL A 442 -15.79 48.49 11.87
CA VAL A 442 -15.32 49.87 11.76
C VAL A 442 -16.18 50.77 12.67
N LEU A 443 -15.63 51.18 13.82
CA LEU A 443 -16.13 52.29 14.62
C LEU A 443 -14.99 53.24 15.01
N ALA A 444 -15.35 54.50 15.28
CA ALA A 444 -14.50 55.68 15.10
C ALA A 444 -13.36 55.86 16.13
N GLU A 445 -12.45 56.78 15.78
CA GLU A 445 -11.23 57.16 16.51
C GLU A 445 -11.48 57.72 17.91
N GLU A 446 -10.72 57.24 18.90
CA GLU A 446 -10.23 58.06 20.03
C GLU A 446 -8.81 57.60 20.43
N GLU A 447 -7.90 58.55 20.67
CA GLU A 447 -6.47 58.28 20.87
C GLU A 447 -6.12 57.89 22.32
N ARG A 448 -5.38 56.77 22.52
CA ARG A 448 -4.34 56.57 23.57
C ARG A 448 -3.61 55.22 23.42
N PRO A 449 -2.44 55.00 24.06
CA PRO A 449 -1.21 54.68 23.32
C PRO A 449 -0.97 53.20 23.01
N ARG A 450 -0.30 52.94 21.88
CA ARG A 450 0.20 51.61 21.48
C ARG A 450 1.21 51.06 22.51
N ARG A 451 0.86 49.96 23.18
CA ARG A 451 1.84 49.06 23.79
C ARG A 451 2.56 48.25 22.70
N GLU A 452 3.88 48.19 22.77
CA GLU A 452 4.73 47.51 21.79
C GLU A 452 4.48 45.98 21.78
N ARG A 453 4.32 45.39 20.58
CA ARG A 453 4.28 43.93 20.40
C ARG A 453 5.71 43.39 20.27
N ARG A 454 6.04 42.34 21.03
CA ARG A 454 7.33 41.62 21.00
C ARG A 454 7.31 40.48 19.97
N ASP A 455 8.48 40.08 19.49
CA ASP A 455 8.68 38.93 18.60
C ASP A 455 8.98 37.63 19.36
N ARG A 456 9.00 36.53 18.60
CA ARG A 456 8.85 35.13 19.05
C ARG A 456 9.93 34.58 19.99
N ASP A 457 11.08 35.24 20.08
CA ASP A 457 12.26 34.77 20.86
C ASP A 457 12.62 35.69 22.06
N GLY A 458 11.74 36.64 22.43
CA GLY A 458 11.84 37.37 23.70
C GLY A 458 12.84 38.53 23.78
N GLU A 459 13.73 38.74 22.79
CA GLU A 459 14.52 39.97 22.66
C GLU A 459 13.69 41.11 22.01
N PRO A 460 13.92 42.39 22.39
CA PRO A 460 13.30 43.53 21.73
C PRO A 460 13.82 43.70 20.29
N ARG A 461 12.93 44.02 19.34
CA ARG A 461 13.32 44.39 17.97
C ARG A 461 14.33 45.55 18.01
N LYS A 462 15.57 45.28 17.63
CA LYS A 462 16.64 46.29 17.57
C LYS A 462 16.23 47.35 16.55
N LYS A 463 16.16 48.62 16.98
CA LYS A 463 15.93 49.74 16.06
C LYS A 463 17.06 49.77 15.05
N LEU A 464 16.71 49.68 13.77
CA LEU A 464 17.63 49.90 12.67
C LEU A 464 17.68 51.40 12.39
N PHE A 465 18.89 51.95 12.29
CA PHE A 465 19.15 53.34 11.99
C PHE A 465 19.63 53.47 10.54
N GLU A 466 19.21 54.54 9.89
CA GLU A 466 19.63 54.89 8.54
C GLU A 466 21.03 55.52 8.56
N ALA A 467 21.93 55.02 7.72
CA ALA A 467 23.32 55.46 7.65
C ALA A 467 23.83 55.45 6.21
N HIS A 468 24.84 56.27 5.90
CA HIS A 468 25.48 56.26 4.58
C HIS A 468 26.76 55.42 4.63
N CYS A 469 26.97 54.59 3.60
CA CYS A 469 28.23 53.89 3.42
C CYS A 469 29.37 54.87 3.08
N ILE A 470 30.53 54.70 3.72
CA ILE A 470 31.71 55.55 3.52
C ILE A 470 32.39 55.38 2.14
N VAL A 471 32.08 54.30 1.40
CA VAL A 471 32.72 53.97 0.11
C VAL A 471 31.89 54.43 -1.09
N ASP A 472 30.57 54.21 -1.08
CA ASP A 472 29.67 54.53 -2.20
C ASP A 472 28.53 55.51 -1.85
N GLY A 473 28.45 55.98 -0.61
CA GLY A 473 27.41 56.90 -0.15
C GLY A 473 26.00 56.30 -0.05
N LYS A 474 25.80 55.02 -0.43
CA LYS A 474 24.47 54.39 -0.42
C LYS A 474 23.91 54.35 1.00
N VAL A 475 22.60 54.61 1.10
CA VAL A 475 21.83 54.43 2.32
C VAL A 475 21.81 52.94 2.71
N THR A 476 22.12 52.64 3.96
CA THR A 476 22.13 51.30 4.54
C THR A 476 21.58 51.31 5.96
N MET A 477 20.99 50.20 6.40
CA MET A 477 20.32 50.08 7.69
C MET A 477 21.22 49.34 8.68
N VAL A 478 21.64 50.02 9.76
CA VAL A 478 22.55 49.46 10.77
C VAL A 478 21.88 49.31 12.15
N PRO A 479 22.23 48.29 12.94
CA PRO A 479 21.62 48.03 14.26
C PRO A 479 22.19 48.91 15.39
N PHE A 480 22.89 50.00 15.06
CA PHE A 480 23.47 50.97 15.99
C PHE A 480 23.28 52.38 15.45
N GLU A 481 23.15 53.37 16.34
CA GLU A 481 23.02 54.77 15.95
C GLU A 481 24.35 55.30 15.39
N PRO A 482 24.37 55.92 14.18
CA PRO A 482 25.61 56.39 13.57
C PRO A 482 26.25 57.55 14.35
N ASP A 483 27.37 57.29 15.00
CA ASP A 483 28.06 58.26 15.88
C ASP A 483 29.01 59.22 15.14
N GLY A 484 29.03 59.18 13.81
CA GLY A 484 29.92 59.97 12.96
C GLY A 484 31.41 59.67 13.09
N ARG A 485 31.80 58.67 13.90
CA ARG A 485 33.21 58.29 14.17
C ARG A 485 33.54 56.88 13.70
N ARG A 486 32.56 55.97 13.71
CA ARG A 486 32.70 54.61 13.18
C ARG A 486 32.37 54.57 11.68
N PRO A 487 33.25 54.03 10.82
CA PRO A 487 32.96 53.91 9.39
C PRO A 487 31.87 52.86 9.17
N VAL A 488 30.87 53.22 8.37
CA VAL A 488 29.75 52.36 8.00
C VAL A 488 29.94 51.86 6.57
N TYR A 489 29.60 50.61 6.31
CA TYR A 489 29.70 49.98 5.00
C TYR A 489 28.34 49.40 4.60
N CYS A 490 27.97 49.52 3.32
CA CYS A 490 26.86 48.75 2.75
C CYS A 490 27.28 47.27 2.66
N GLN A 491 26.31 46.37 2.43
CA GLN A 491 26.55 44.92 2.50
C GLN A 491 27.64 44.44 1.53
N GLU A 492 27.68 45.00 0.31
CA GLU A 492 28.71 44.74 -0.71
C GLU A 492 30.11 45.13 -0.22
N HIS A 493 30.29 46.38 0.22
CA HIS A 493 31.60 46.87 0.70
C HIS A 493 32.05 46.23 2.02
N LEU A 494 31.10 45.79 2.87
CA LEU A 494 31.42 45.02 4.08
C LEU A 494 32.01 43.64 3.75
N GLU A 495 31.52 42.99 2.69
CA GLU A 495 32.07 41.72 2.21
C GLU A 495 33.45 41.91 1.55
N MET A 496 33.64 42.97 0.75
CA MET A 496 34.96 43.31 0.19
C MET A 496 36.00 43.61 1.28
N LEU A 497 35.62 44.31 2.36
CA LEU A 497 36.50 44.54 3.52
C LEU A 497 36.88 43.23 4.22
N LYS A 498 35.92 42.29 4.39
CA LYS A 498 36.18 40.95 4.96
C LYS A 498 37.06 40.09 4.06
N GLN A 499 36.99 40.27 2.74
CA GLN A 499 37.82 39.59 1.75
C GLN A 499 39.21 40.25 1.58
N GLY A 500 39.49 41.36 2.28
CA GLY A 500 40.79 42.04 2.26
C GLY A 500 41.07 42.85 0.99
N THR A 501 40.07 43.07 0.13
CA THR A 501 40.21 43.84 -1.12
C THR A 501 40.02 45.34 -0.94
N LEU A 502 39.61 45.79 0.25
CA LEU A 502 39.58 47.20 0.66
C LEU A 502 40.59 47.47 1.79
N PRO A 503 41.36 48.58 1.73
CA PRO A 503 42.28 48.96 2.80
C PRO A 503 41.53 49.35 4.08
N PRO A 504 42.05 49.00 5.27
CA PRO A 504 41.40 49.35 6.54
C PRO A 504 41.52 50.86 6.83
N PRO A 505 40.51 51.47 7.47
CA PRO A 505 40.45 52.91 7.73
C PRO A 505 41.48 53.37 8.78
N GLU A 506 42.17 54.47 8.50
CA GLU A 506 43.17 55.06 9.40
C GLU A 506 42.54 55.60 10.69
N ARG A 507 43.21 55.40 11.83
CA ARG A 507 42.72 55.85 13.14
C ARG A 507 43.13 57.30 13.40
N VAL A 508 42.14 58.20 13.48
CA VAL A 508 42.36 59.57 13.97
C VAL A 508 42.71 59.57 15.46
N ASN A 509 43.79 60.25 15.82
CA ASN A 509 44.43 60.21 17.13
C ASN A 509 44.00 61.43 17.98
N VAL A 510 43.55 61.22 19.23
CA VAL A 510 43.22 62.32 20.18
C VAL A 510 44.02 62.12 21.46
N GLN A 511 44.65 63.20 21.92
CA GLN A 511 45.76 63.20 22.87
C GLN A 511 45.37 62.90 24.32
N ARG A 512 46.29 62.27 25.06
CA ARG A 512 46.27 62.14 26.54
C ARG A 512 47.17 63.23 27.16
N GLN A 513 46.73 63.86 28.24
CA GLN A 513 47.61 64.60 29.15
C GLN A 513 47.80 63.83 30.48
N GLU A 514 49.08 63.71 30.86
CA GLU A 514 49.67 63.69 32.23
C GLU A 514 49.21 62.59 33.24
N ARG A 515 50.10 61.68 33.68
CA ARG A 515 51.09 61.77 34.81
C ARG A 515 50.39 61.82 36.20
N GLN A 516 50.83 61.11 37.26
CA GLN A 516 52.07 60.34 37.50
C GLN A 516 51.89 59.29 38.64
N GLU A 517 52.97 58.55 38.95
CA GLU A 517 53.22 57.69 40.14
C GLU A 517 52.96 56.15 40.08
N GLN A 518 53.98 55.45 40.58
CA GLN A 518 54.28 54.01 40.80
C GLN A 518 55.34 54.00 41.95
N PRO A 519 55.60 52.93 42.75
CA PRO A 519 56.00 51.57 42.30
C PRO A 519 55.68 50.45 43.37
N PRO A 520 56.42 49.32 43.59
CA PRO A 520 57.33 48.49 42.76
C PRO A 520 57.03 46.95 42.74
N HIS A 521 57.93 46.20 42.09
CA HIS A 521 58.09 44.74 41.87
C HIS A 521 58.10 43.75 43.07
N HIS A 522 57.92 42.45 42.74
CA HIS A 522 58.68 41.20 43.11
C HIS A 522 57.71 39.99 43.34
N SER A 523 58.00 38.68 43.22
CA SER A 523 58.88 37.79 42.44
C SER A 523 58.78 36.35 43.01
N HIS A 524 58.68 35.29 42.18
CA HIS A 524 59.04 33.87 42.44
C HIS A 524 58.29 32.96 43.48
N GLU A 525 58.56 31.64 43.35
CA GLU A 525 58.29 30.47 44.24
C GLU A 525 56.85 29.89 44.34
N GLU A 526 56.61 28.62 44.69
CA GLU A 526 57.21 27.32 44.27
C GLU A 526 56.26 26.16 44.67
N ILE A 527 56.55 24.90 44.28
CA ILE A 527 55.74 23.69 44.60
C ILE A 527 56.36 22.92 45.79
N PRO A 528 55.55 22.29 46.67
CA PRO A 528 56.02 21.13 47.43
C PRO A 528 55.22 19.83 47.20
N GLN A 529 55.94 18.73 47.04
CA GLN A 529 55.45 17.35 47.13
C GLN A 529 55.67 16.76 48.54
N ARG A 530 54.93 15.70 48.91
CA ARG A 530 55.25 14.61 49.87
C ARG A 530 54.00 13.74 50.10
N GLU A 531 54.03 12.46 50.47
CA GLU A 531 54.97 11.35 50.23
C GLU A 531 54.18 10.02 50.41
N LYS A 532 54.79 8.85 50.16
CA LYS A 532 54.10 7.52 50.06
C LYS A 532 53.76 6.87 51.41
N ILE A 533 52.85 5.88 51.38
CA ILE A 533 53.03 4.50 51.93
C ILE A 533 51.91 3.55 51.43
N ASP A 534 52.32 2.39 50.90
CA ASP A 534 51.76 1.02 50.79
C ASP A 534 50.23 0.77 51.00
N ALA A 535 49.47 0.04 50.18
CA ALA A 535 49.62 -1.24 49.45
C ALA A 535 49.35 -2.53 50.29
N GLU A 536 48.21 -3.21 50.05
CA GLU A 536 48.08 -4.67 49.78
C GLU A 536 46.60 -5.18 49.70
N LEU A 537 46.34 -6.11 48.77
CA LEU A 537 45.51 -7.36 48.82
C LEU A 537 44.08 -7.33 49.49
N ARG A 538 43.06 -8.10 49.09
CA ARG A 538 42.91 -9.31 48.24
C ARG A 538 41.42 -9.55 47.91
N VAL A 539 41.12 -10.24 46.80
CA VAL A 539 39.85 -11.02 46.61
C VAL A 539 40.08 -12.45 47.17
N PRO A 540 39.06 -13.27 47.53
CA PRO A 540 38.32 -14.05 46.50
C PRO A 540 36.86 -14.46 46.82
N GLU A 541 36.23 -15.08 45.83
CA GLU A 541 35.03 -15.91 45.88
C GLU A 541 35.21 -17.17 46.79
N GLN A 542 34.12 -17.82 47.22
CA GLN A 542 33.67 -19.12 46.64
C GLN A 542 32.46 -19.76 47.36
N SER A 543 31.91 -20.80 46.72
CA SER A 543 30.59 -21.41 46.93
C SER A 543 30.61 -22.78 47.65
N GLY A 544 29.51 -23.08 48.37
CA GLY A 544 29.12 -24.43 48.80
C GLY A 544 29.80 -24.95 50.07
N GLY A 545 29.18 -25.81 50.91
CA GLY A 545 27.81 -26.33 50.90
C GLY A 545 27.68 -27.54 51.84
N TRP A 546 26.45 -27.85 52.29
CA TRP A 546 26.05 -29.08 53.05
C TRP A 546 26.62 -29.24 54.48
N THR A 547 25.98 -29.91 55.47
CA THR A 547 24.55 -30.22 55.81
C THR A 547 24.50 -30.82 57.24
N SER A 548 23.36 -30.69 57.95
CA SER A 548 22.97 -31.48 59.15
C SER A 548 23.78 -31.21 60.44
N SER A 549 23.30 -31.34 61.69
CA SER A 549 21.97 -31.46 62.35
C SER A 549 22.19 -31.24 63.89
N ARG A 550 21.25 -31.30 64.86
CA ARG A 550 19.81 -31.66 64.93
C ARG A 550 19.20 -31.06 66.23
N SER A 551 18.00 -30.48 66.19
CA SER A 551 17.05 -30.49 67.33
C SER A 551 15.62 -30.27 66.83
N GLU A 552 14.64 -30.82 67.55
CA GLU A 552 13.26 -31.02 67.07
C GLU A 552 12.20 -30.42 68.01
N ARG A 553 11.07 -29.99 67.41
CA ARG A 553 9.70 -29.91 68.00
C ARG A 553 9.48 -28.92 69.17
N ASN A 554 8.28 -28.35 69.38
CA ASN A 554 6.93 -28.64 68.88
C ASN A 554 6.06 -27.36 68.74
N GLU A 555 4.92 -27.44 68.02
CA GLU A 555 3.63 -26.69 68.12
C GLU A 555 3.64 -25.14 68.34
N ASP A 556 2.91 -24.30 67.58
CA ASP A 556 1.43 -24.24 67.50
C ASP A 556 0.90 -23.42 66.26
N SER A 557 -0.35 -22.92 66.27
CA SER A 557 -1.23 -22.94 65.07
C SER A 557 -1.92 -21.63 64.56
N VAL A 558 -2.18 -21.59 63.23
CA VAL A 558 -3.20 -20.80 62.45
C VAL A 558 -3.12 -19.25 62.29
N PRO A 559 -3.38 -18.73 61.06
CA PRO A 559 -4.22 -17.53 60.88
C PRO A 559 -5.30 -17.64 59.76
N GLN A 560 -6.36 -16.81 59.84
CA GLN A 560 -7.53 -16.77 58.93
C GLN A 560 -7.44 -15.72 57.80
N ARG A 561 -8.21 -15.90 56.71
CA ARG A 561 -8.64 -14.85 55.75
C ARG A 561 -10.10 -15.03 55.30
N ARG A 562 -10.78 -13.91 55.01
CA ARG A 562 -12.16 -13.78 54.45
C ARG A 562 -12.08 -13.56 52.93
N THR A 563 -12.65 -14.41 52.05
CA THR A 563 -14.04 -14.52 51.53
C THR A 563 -14.52 -13.43 50.57
N GLU A 564 -14.80 -13.83 49.32
CA GLU A 564 -15.52 -13.10 48.25
C GLU A 564 -16.86 -13.82 47.89
N PRO A 565 -17.81 -13.17 47.17
CA PRO A 565 -19.20 -13.65 47.00
C PRO A 565 -19.45 -14.59 45.79
N PRO A 566 -20.60 -15.31 45.74
CA PRO A 566 -20.85 -16.42 44.81
C PRO A 566 -21.51 -16.03 43.46
N ARG A 567 -21.49 -16.96 42.50
CA ARG A 567 -22.24 -16.92 41.22
C ARG A 567 -23.32 -18.03 41.15
N HIS A 568 -24.36 -17.78 40.37
CA HIS A 568 -25.57 -18.63 40.26
C HIS A 568 -25.42 -19.86 39.35
N ASP A 569 -26.18 -20.91 39.69
CA ASP A 569 -26.37 -22.18 38.96
C ASP A 569 -27.57 -22.18 37.99
N SER A 570 -27.48 -22.96 36.90
CA SER A 570 -28.60 -23.51 36.09
C SER A 570 -28.07 -24.41 34.95
N PRO A 571 -28.83 -25.40 34.41
CA PRO A 571 -28.45 -26.80 34.61
C PRO A 571 -28.02 -27.59 33.36
N ARG A 572 -27.36 -28.74 33.59
CA ARG A 572 -26.99 -29.74 32.57
C ARG A 572 -28.22 -30.48 32.02
N ARG A 573 -28.22 -30.74 30.70
CA ARG A 573 -29.09 -31.74 30.06
C ARG A 573 -28.36 -33.07 29.87
N GLU A 574 -29.08 -34.16 30.08
CA GLU A 574 -28.61 -35.54 29.89
C GLU A 574 -28.66 -35.94 28.39
N ILE A 575 -27.79 -36.88 28.00
CA ILE A 575 -27.85 -37.58 26.71
C ILE A 575 -27.71 -39.09 27.00
N PRO A 576 -28.53 -40.00 26.40
CA PRO A 576 -28.57 -41.40 26.83
C PRO A 576 -27.36 -42.25 26.42
N GLN A 577 -27.08 -43.29 27.21
CA GLN A 577 -26.10 -44.33 26.90
C GLN A 577 -26.67 -45.36 25.92
N GLN A 578 -25.87 -45.78 24.92
CA GLN A 578 -25.95 -47.13 24.35
C GLN A 578 -24.60 -47.56 23.74
N ASN A 579 -24.36 -48.87 23.73
CA ASN A 579 -23.19 -49.59 23.19
C ASN A 579 -21.80 -49.32 23.81
N ARG A 580 -21.52 -50.06 24.89
CA ARG A 580 -20.16 -50.45 25.30
C ARG A 580 -19.79 -51.78 24.64
N GLU A 581 -18.79 -51.81 23.77
CA GLU A 581 -17.98 -53.03 23.57
C GLU A 581 -16.48 -52.74 23.59
N ARG A 582 -15.75 -53.78 24.02
CA ARG A 582 -14.38 -53.81 24.56
C ARG A 582 -13.31 -53.40 23.54
N PHE A 583 -12.32 -52.61 23.96
CA PHE A 583 -10.91 -52.82 23.58
C PHE A 583 -9.95 -52.41 24.72
N ARG A 584 -8.85 -53.16 24.88
CA ARG A 584 -7.81 -52.93 25.90
C ARG A 584 -6.64 -52.12 25.29
N PRO A 585 -5.96 -51.25 26.06
CA PRO A 585 -4.77 -50.56 25.59
C PRO A 585 -3.55 -51.51 25.46
N ILE A 586 -2.74 -51.27 24.44
CA ILE A 586 -1.50 -52.01 24.14
C ILE A 586 -0.29 -51.24 24.70
N PRO A 587 0.72 -51.89 25.31
CA PRO A 587 1.90 -51.24 25.88
C PRO A 587 2.91 -50.76 24.82
N PRO A 588 3.82 -49.82 25.15
CA PRO A 588 4.80 -49.27 24.21
C PRO A 588 5.93 -50.28 23.89
N PRO A 589 6.46 -50.29 22.65
CA PRO A 589 7.53 -51.21 22.26
C PRO A 589 8.92 -50.80 22.77
N ILE A 590 9.76 -51.82 22.95
CA ILE A 590 11.06 -51.81 23.65
C ILE A 590 12.23 -51.54 22.68
N ARG A 591 13.30 -50.87 23.14
CA ARG A 591 14.57 -50.75 22.41
C ARG A 591 15.42 -52.02 22.57
N MET A 592 15.94 -52.57 21.47
CA MET A 592 17.10 -53.49 21.44
C MET A 592 18.02 -53.22 20.23
N ASN A 593 19.24 -53.77 20.27
CA ASN A 593 20.41 -53.30 19.52
C ASN A 593 20.63 -53.87 18.10
N ARG A 594 21.31 -53.05 17.28
CA ARG A 594 22.14 -53.26 16.06
C ARG A 594 22.43 -54.70 15.56
N PRO A 595 22.69 -54.80 14.24
CA PRO A 595 24.05 -55.13 13.78
C PRO A 595 24.74 -53.99 12.99
N VAL A 596 26.03 -54.17 12.71
CA VAL A 596 26.95 -53.18 12.10
C VAL A 596 27.45 -53.67 10.73
N LEU A 597 27.48 -52.80 9.72
CA LEU A 597 28.43 -52.86 8.61
C LEU A 597 28.95 -51.44 8.32
N ARG A 598 30.23 -51.34 7.95
CA ARG A 598 30.98 -50.08 7.79
C ARG A 598 30.99 -49.63 6.32
N HIS A 599 30.91 -48.32 6.09
CA HIS A 599 32.10 -47.60 5.60
C HIS A 599 32.00 -46.09 5.82
N ASP A 600 33.17 -45.47 5.72
CA ASP A 600 33.50 -44.15 6.24
C ASP A 600 33.10 -43.02 5.27
N ILE A 601 32.79 -41.84 5.82
CA ILE A 601 33.55 -40.58 5.58
C ILE A 601 32.87 -39.46 6.41
N THR A 602 33.68 -38.72 7.15
CA THR A 602 33.25 -37.63 8.03
C THR A 602 32.92 -36.36 7.24
N GLN A 603 31.76 -35.74 7.50
CA GLN A 603 31.55 -34.32 7.20
C GLN A 603 31.40 -33.51 8.48
N ARG A 604 32.33 -32.56 8.68
CA ARG A 604 32.13 -31.38 9.53
C ARG A 604 31.48 -30.28 8.68
N PRO A 605 30.63 -29.40 9.24
CA PRO A 605 30.20 -28.21 8.54
C PRO A 605 31.39 -27.26 8.30
N LEU A 606 31.52 -26.77 7.07
CA LEU A 606 32.56 -25.82 6.67
C LEU A 606 32.28 -24.41 7.20
N SER A 607 33.35 -23.67 7.52
CA SER A 607 33.27 -22.28 7.96
C SER A 607 33.52 -21.31 6.79
N LEU A 608 33.09 -20.06 6.93
CA LEU A 608 33.16 -19.01 5.91
C LEU A 608 34.60 -18.51 5.58
N ALA A 609 35.64 -19.22 6.03
CA ALA A 609 37.05 -18.89 5.78
C ALA A 609 37.69 -19.70 4.63
N ASP A 610 37.04 -20.77 4.14
CA ASP A 610 37.69 -21.81 3.33
C ASP A 610 37.36 -21.78 1.81
N LEU A 611 37.25 -20.58 1.19
CA LEU A 611 37.12 -20.45 -0.27
C LEU A 611 38.32 -19.72 -0.90
N PRO A 612 39.03 -20.34 -1.88
CA PRO A 612 40.28 -19.80 -2.42
C PRO A 612 40.06 -18.66 -3.43
N ARG A 613 40.98 -17.68 -3.40
CA ARG A 613 41.13 -16.68 -4.46
C ARG A 613 41.68 -17.35 -5.72
N ASN A 614 41.10 -17.03 -6.89
CA ASN A 614 41.71 -17.33 -8.19
C ASN A 614 41.87 -16.03 -8.99
N GLU A 615 43.06 -15.87 -9.58
CA GLU A 615 43.45 -14.73 -10.42
C GLU A 615 43.27 -15.02 -11.93
N ARG A 616 43.43 -13.95 -12.72
CA ARG A 616 43.68 -13.90 -14.18
C ARG A 616 42.41 -14.09 -15.05
N GLN A 617 42.21 -13.34 -16.15
CA GLN A 617 43.17 -12.65 -17.01
C GLN A 617 42.71 -11.22 -17.40
N ARG A 618 43.67 -10.37 -17.82
CA ARG A 618 43.42 -9.09 -18.53
C ARG A 618 43.45 -9.30 -20.05
N PRO A 619 42.79 -8.41 -20.81
CA PRO A 619 43.39 -7.82 -22.00
C PRO A 619 43.56 -6.29 -21.89
N ASN A 620 44.28 -5.70 -22.86
CA ASN A 620 44.86 -4.35 -22.78
C ASN A 620 43.95 -3.19 -23.25
N HIS A 621 44.40 -1.98 -22.89
CA HIS A 621 43.94 -0.66 -23.36
C HIS A 621 43.56 -0.54 -24.85
N HIS A 622 42.55 0.29 -25.16
CA HIS A 622 42.80 1.61 -25.78
C HIS A 622 41.62 2.59 -25.71
N ASN A 623 41.98 3.87 -25.64
CA ASN A 623 41.30 5.10 -26.10
C ASN A 623 39.86 5.45 -25.65
N GLY A 624 39.80 6.50 -24.81
CA GLY A 624 39.16 7.78 -25.12
C GLY A 624 37.63 7.85 -25.30
N GLU A 625 36.96 8.54 -24.37
CA GLU A 625 36.41 9.90 -24.58
C GLU A 625 35.83 10.47 -23.28
N GLN A 626 35.62 11.78 -23.23
CA GLN A 626 35.14 12.51 -22.05
C GLN A 626 33.61 12.50 -21.99
N ALA A 627 33.04 12.34 -20.79
CA ALA A 627 31.66 12.73 -20.50
C ALA A 627 31.62 13.35 -19.09
N GLU A 628 31.04 14.54 -18.98
CA GLU A 628 30.94 15.30 -17.73
C GLU A 628 29.81 14.76 -16.85
N GLU A 629 30.11 14.35 -15.61
CA GLU A 629 29.08 14.13 -14.59
C GLU A 629 28.71 15.46 -13.94
N THR A 630 27.52 15.98 -14.26
CA THR A 630 26.93 17.10 -13.52
C THR A 630 26.14 16.60 -12.31
N ASP A 631 26.73 16.72 -11.12
CA ASP A 631 26.03 16.54 -9.85
C ASP A 631 24.88 17.55 -9.70
N VAL A 632 23.63 17.08 -9.73
CA VAL A 632 22.44 17.90 -9.42
C VAL A 632 21.86 17.48 -8.09
N ALA A 633 22.21 18.23 -7.04
CA ALA A 633 21.68 18.03 -5.70
C ALA A 633 20.16 18.24 -5.64
N VAL A 634 19.43 17.17 -5.30
CA VAL A 634 17.96 17.18 -5.17
C VAL A 634 17.54 18.00 -3.94
N LYS A 635 17.09 19.23 -4.15
CA LYS A 635 16.43 20.04 -3.11
C LYS A 635 15.03 19.48 -2.81
N LYS A 636 14.74 19.24 -1.53
CA LYS A 636 13.38 18.96 -1.04
C LYS A 636 12.49 20.17 -1.28
N VAL A 637 11.43 20.01 -2.08
CA VAL A 637 10.42 21.05 -2.31
C VAL A 637 9.31 20.90 -1.26
N SER A 638 9.17 21.90 -0.39
CA SER A 638 8.11 21.97 0.61
C SER A 638 7.47 23.35 0.62
N ASP A 639 7.06 23.85 -0.55
CA ASP A 639 6.23 25.06 -0.64
C ASP A 639 5.09 24.91 -1.65
N THR A 640 3.86 25.06 -1.15
CA THR A 640 2.62 25.06 -1.96
C THR A 640 2.52 26.22 -2.95
N THR A 641 3.35 27.25 -2.78
CA THR A 641 3.35 28.47 -3.60
C THR A 641 3.90 28.18 -5.01
N ASP A 642 4.86 27.26 -5.12
CA ASP A 642 5.40 26.79 -6.41
C ASP A 642 4.34 26.04 -7.23
N LEU A 643 3.51 25.22 -6.60
CA LEU A 643 2.44 24.47 -7.28
C LEU A 643 1.39 25.39 -7.93
N LYS A 644 1.00 26.49 -7.27
CA LYS A 644 0.10 27.49 -7.87
C LYS A 644 0.78 28.25 -9.01
N THR A 645 2.07 28.53 -8.88
CA THR A 645 2.86 29.23 -9.91
C THR A 645 3.05 28.34 -11.15
N LEU A 646 3.34 27.06 -10.95
CA LEU A 646 3.39 26.03 -12.00
C LEU A 646 2.03 25.83 -12.67
N LEU A 647 0.94 25.74 -11.91
CA LEU A 647 -0.41 25.62 -12.49
C LEU A 647 -0.76 26.83 -13.36
N ASN A 648 -0.49 28.05 -12.87
CA ASN A 648 -0.72 29.28 -13.65
C ASN A 648 0.17 29.36 -14.90
N LYS A 649 1.40 28.85 -14.85
CA LYS A 649 2.29 28.75 -16.01
C LYS A 649 1.76 27.74 -17.03
N PHE A 650 1.35 26.55 -16.60
CA PHE A 650 0.80 25.49 -17.45
C PHE A 650 -0.53 25.88 -18.11
N LEU A 651 -1.38 26.61 -17.38
CA LEU A 651 -2.64 27.16 -17.90
C LEU A 651 -2.40 28.26 -18.95
N LYS A 652 -1.33 29.07 -18.81
CA LYS A 652 -0.90 30.01 -19.85
C LYS A 652 -0.34 29.29 -21.09
N GLU A 653 0.56 28.32 -20.91
CA GLU A 653 1.14 27.54 -22.02
C GLU A 653 0.05 26.82 -22.84
N LYS A 654 -1.04 26.36 -22.21
CA LYS A 654 -2.23 25.82 -22.92
C LYS A 654 -3.14 26.88 -23.55
N ALA A 655 -3.13 28.13 -23.08
CA ALA A 655 -3.90 29.21 -23.68
C ALA A 655 -3.21 29.77 -24.94
N GLU A 656 -1.88 29.74 -24.98
CA GLU A 656 -1.06 30.23 -26.09
C GLU A 656 -0.94 29.21 -27.24
N ASN A 657 -1.04 27.90 -26.95
CA ASN A 657 -1.01 26.84 -27.98
C ASN A 657 -2.41 26.53 -28.56
N LYS A 658 -2.90 27.38 -29.47
CA LYS A 658 -4.02 27.08 -30.37
C LYS A 658 -3.60 27.16 -31.85
N ASN A 659 -3.66 26.01 -32.52
CA ASN A 659 -3.30 25.73 -33.93
C ASN A 659 -1.83 25.98 -34.32
N PRO A 660 -1.23 24.97 -34.97
CA PRO A 660 -0.94 25.13 -36.40
C PRO A 660 -1.78 24.19 -37.29
N GLU A 661 -2.02 24.62 -38.53
CA GLU A 661 -2.73 23.86 -39.56
C GLU A 661 -1.95 22.60 -40.01
N PRO A 662 -2.64 21.56 -40.53
CA PRO A 662 -1.99 20.31 -40.91
C PRO A 662 -1.07 20.47 -42.13
N GLN A 663 0.23 20.20 -41.96
CA GLN A 663 1.15 20.12 -43.09
C GLN A 663 0.86 18.88 -43.96
N VAL A 664 0.59 19.13 -45.23
CA VAL A 664 0.39 18.09 -46.26
C VAL A 664 1.74 17.46 -46.62
N TYR A 665 1.98 16.24 -46.16
CA TYR A 665 3.09 15.43 -46.65
C TYR A 665 2.81 14.96 -48.08
N LYS A 666 3.48 15.57 -49.05
CA LYS A 666 3.57 15.03 -50.42
C LYS A 666 4.49 13.81 -50.41
N THR A 667 3.94 12.63 -50.62
CA THR A 667 4.71 11.44 -50.96
C THR A 667 5.14 11.50 -52.43
N SER A 668 6.44 11.60 -52.67
CA SER A 668 7.03 11.49 -54.01
C SER A 668 6.98 10.04 -54.48
N ALA A 669 6.20 9.79 -55.53
CA ALA A 669 6.21 8.51 -56.23
C ALA A 669 7.33 8.50 -57.28
N GLU A 670 8.29 7.58 -57.14
CA GLU A 670 9.16 7.16 -58.24
C GLU A 670 8.95 5.68 -58.55
N LYS A 671 9.02 5.35 -59.83
CA LYS A 671 8.72 4.03 -60.40
C LYS A 671 9.96 3.14 -60.41
N ASN A 672 9.74 1.84 -60.27
CA ASN A 672 10.45 0.67 -60.82
C ASN A 672 10.13 -0.52 -59.89
N GLY A 673 9.82 -1.74 -60.31
CA GLY A 673 9.60 -2.36 -61.62
C GLY A 673 9.06 -3.78 -61.37
N ASP A 674 8.63 -4.52 -62.40
CA ASP A 674 7.95 -5.82 -62.23
C ASP A 674 8.76 -6.88 -61.47
N THR A 675 8.12 -7.69 -60.63
CA THR A 675 8.17 -9.18 -60.72
C THR A 675 7.20 -9.91 -59.77
N GLU A 676 6.44 -10.81 -60.41
CA GLU A 676 5.75 -12.04 -59.98
C GLU A 676 5.52 -12.44 -58.51
N SER A 677 4.33 -13.01 -58.29
CA SER A 677 3.85 -13.67 -57.09
C SER A 677 4.63 -14.95 -56.71
N GLY A 678 5.17 -15.00 -55.49
CA GLY A 678 5.76 -16.20 -54.88
C GLY A 678 4.86 -16.87 -53.84
N VAL A 679 4.44 -18.12 -54.10
CA VAL A 679 3.69 -18.94 -53.13
C VAL A 679 4.68 -19.71 -52.24
N ILE A 680 4.67 -19.43 -50.93
CA ILE A 680 5.46 -20.17 -49.93
C ILE A 680 4.97 -21.63 -49.88
N ARG A 681 5.92 -22.59 -49.92
CA ARG A 681 5.62 -24.03 -49.86
C ARG A 681 5.88 -24.60 -48.46
N PRO A 682 5.22 -25.72 -48.06
CA PRO A 682 5.43 -26.31 -46.74
C PRO A 682 6.88 -26.78 -46.55
N GLY A 683 7.60 -26.17 -45.61
CA GLY A 683 8.96 -26.57 -45.23
C GLY A 683 9.94 -25.42 -44.99
N GLU A 684 9.65 -24.20 -45.44
CA GLU A 684 10.52 -23.04 -45.18
C GLU A 684 10.36 -22.49 -43.76
N SER A 685 11.49 -22.25 -43.09
CA SER A 685 11.55 -21.61 -41.77
C SER A 685 12.03 -20.17 -41.90
N ILE A 686 11.18 -19.23 -41.49
CA ILE A 686 11.52 -17.81 -41.40
C ILE A 686 12.24 -17.60 -40.07
N LYS A 687 13.47 -17.05 -40.13
CA LYS A 687 14.15 -16.51 -38.94
C LYS A 687 13.69 -15.06 -38.73
N PHE A 688 13.39 -14.74 -37.48
CA PHE A 688 13.21 -13.37 -37.00
C PHE A 688 14.58 -12.70 -36.78
#